data_AF-A0A941CZF5-F1
#
_entry.id   AF-A0A941CZF5-F1
#
_cell.length_a   1.000
_cell.length_b   1.000
_cell.length_c   1.000
_cell.angle_alpha   90.00
_cell.angle_beta   90.00
_cell.angle_gamma   90.00
#
_symmetry.space_group_name_H-M   'P 1'
#
loop_
_entity.id
_entity.type
_entity.pdbx_description
1 polymer ?
#
loop_
_entity_poly.entity_id
_entity_poly.type
_entity_poly.pdbx_seq_one_letter_code
_entity_poly.pdbx_strand_id
1 'polypeptide(L)'
;MSPSSTGIDLGLGIRYSSCVQDWGRPLPDIFLSYSREDQAVARRFAEAFAGQGFDVWWDATLKSGEAYDEVTETALRMARAVVVLWSPRSVMSRWVRAEATLADRNKTLVPCMIEPCERPLMFELTQTAELAHWQGGAEDRVWQGFVADVRRLVERNGAAFAAAQTLAEIVPDPAPPRETLLAVLPFDNLSSDAEMAFFSDGVSEDILGRITQGSTLKVIGRTSSFQFRGLDKPKAAQVLNATHILDGSIRRAGAKVRIAAHLTETNSQTTVWSDKFDRSLDDIFAVQDEISEAIAKALNTAFLPRKTSAIDPIAYDLYLRAKSSSPDPAEAARNIATLETVTRLAPDFADGWASLAHARMATITLLPYAGRARHRALAEAELARCLALDPDSVMGADANWAMCDPFGDYLAQEKIMRRVSEIGTNSANAQFGLGYHLEGVGRNREAVKASRRLRDLDPKNSVADALYVQSLWRAGQFAEGRAAMEVHLQFWPDNHHTAALLILACAHQQDWAAVDALLDPQRLEQFPLREHSTVIGVVGLLRSPTPETRRIILDMVKNRVAKTGHLDHVALVWPAELGFADEAFDVLDAAKLGPAGEPGDTLGINAYRSHMVFPAAYTQLRANPRFVKLCARLGLVEYWHETQQWPDCAETVPYDFKGECEKYRDYPKDKFVA
;
A
#
# COMPACT_ATOMS: atom_id res chain seq x y z
N MET A 1 6.34 14.29 53.58
CA MET A 1 5.23 13.32 53.45
C MET A 1 5.40 12.60 52.13
N SER A 2 5.96 11.39 52.16
CA SER A 2 5.91 10.42 51.07
C SER A 2 6.02 9.03 51.70
N PRO A 3 5.05 8.12 51.50
CA PRO A 3 5.15 6.75 51.96
C PRO A 3 5.56 5.79 50.83
N SER A 4 6.27 4.76 51.28
CA SER A 4 6.62 3.48 50.66
C SER A 4 5.42 2.56 50.37
N SER A 5 5.57 1.62 49.43
CA SER A 5 5.12 0.22 49.56
C SER A 5 5.70 -0.65 48.43
N THR A 6 6.63 -1.59 48.66
CA THR A 6 6.46 -3.04 48.99
C THR A 6 5.74 -3.89 47.93
N GLY A 7 6.50 -4.83 47.34
CA GLY A 7 5.99 -5.89 46.47
C GLY A 7 5.55 -7.15 47.24
N ILE A 8 4.93 -8.08 46.49
CA ILE A 8 4.62 -9.44 46.93
C ILE A 8 5.14 -10.42 45.86
N ASP A 9 5.93 -11.38 46.35
CA ASP A 9 6.52 -12.54 45.68
C ASP A 9 5.56 -13.74 45.80
N LEU A 10 5.36 -14.49 44.71
CA LEU A 10 4.54 -15.71 44.67
C LEU A 10 5.36 -16.86 44.07
N GLY A 11 6.33 -17.33 44.84
CA GLY A 11 7.16 -18.49 44.51
C GLY A 11 6.34 -19.74 44.17
N LEU A 12 6.50 -20.21 42.93
CA LEU A 12 6.33 -21.61 42.54
C LEU A 12 7.53 -22.00 41.67
N GLY A 13 8.54 -22.57 42.32
CA GLY A 13 9.73 -23.10 41.67
C GLY A 13 9.44 -24.40 40.94
N ILE A 14 9.57 -24.39 39.61
CA ILE A 14 9.87 -25.58 38.81
C ILE A 14 11.09 -25.22 37.95
N ARG A 15 12.20 -25.89 38.24
CA ARG A 15 13.47 -25.75 37.52
C ARG A 15 13.36 -26.40 36.15
N TYR A 16 13.39 -25.60 35.08
CA TYR A 16 13.83 -26.09 33.79
C TYR A 16 15.34 -25.89 33.69
N SER A 17 16.05 -27.00 33.50
CA SER A 17 17.48 -27.06 33.25
C SER A 17 17.82 -26.27 31.98
N SER A 18 18.22 -25.02 32.15
CA SER A 18 18.78 -24.20 31.08
C SER A 18 20.20 -24.68 30.77
N CYS A 19 20.37 -25.27 29.59
CA CYS A 19 21.64 -25.17 28.89
C CYS A 19 21.69 -23.77 28.25
N VAL A 20 21.75 -22.73 29.08
CA VAL A 20 22.13 -21.38 28.68
C VAL A 20 23.51 -21.18 29.26
N GLN A 21 24.52 -21.36 28.42
CA GLN A 21 25.86 -20.87 28.69
C GLN A 21 26.20 -19.79 27.66
N ASP A 22 26.47 -18.61 28.21
CA ASP A 22 27.30 -17.51 27.71
C ASP A 22 26.83 -16.66 26.52
N TRP A 23 26.00 -15.65 26.82
CA TRP A 23 26.03 -14.33 26.14
C TRP A 23 26.09 -13.17 27.15
N GLY A 24 26.89 -13.32 28.21
CA GLY A 24 27.10 -12.30 29.23
C GLY A 24 28.12 -11.22 28.85
N ARG A 25 28.15 -10.74 27.58
CA ARG A 25 28.98 -9.59 27.23
C ARG A 25 28.16 -8.29 27.26
N PRO A 26 28.64 -7.22 27.92
CA PRO A 26 28.02 -5.90 27.81
C PRO A 26 28.02 -5.43 26.34
N LEU A 27 26.98 -4.68 25.98
CA LEU A 27 26.84 -4.08 24.64
C LEU A 27 28.01 -3.13 24.36
N PRO A 28 28.63 -3.18 23.17
CA PRO A 28 29.83 -2.40 22.92
C PRO A 28 29.51 -0.90 22.76
N ASP A 29 30.33 -0.06 23.38
CA ASP A 29 30.33 1.38 23.12
C ASP A 29 30.80 1.69 21.69
N ILE A 30 31.80 0.94 21.22
CA ILE A 30 32.46 1.17 19.94
C ILE A 30 32.44 -0.10 19.08
N PHE A 31 31.95 -0.01 17.85
CA PHE A 31 32.21 -1.01 16.81
C PHE A 31 33.37 -0.54 15.94
N LEU A 32 34.39 -1.37 15.76
CA LEU A 32 35.54 -1.06 14.93
C LEU A 32 35.42 -1.73 13.55
N SER A 33 35.22 -0.92 12.51
CA SER A 33 35.12 -1.36 11.11
C SER A 33 36.46 -1.16 10.40
N TYR A 34 37.00 -2.24 9.83
CA TYR A 34 38.32 -2.27 9.20
C TYR A 34 38.42 -3.40 8.15
N SER A 35 39.37 -3.30 7.22
CA SER A 35 39.69 -4.43 6.33
C SER A 35 40.46 -5.50 7.09
N ARG A 36 40.24 -6.79 6.83
CA ARG A 36 41.00 -7.88 7.49
C ARG A 36 42.52 -7.73 7.35
N GLU A 37 42.97 -7.17 6.24
CA GLU A 37 44.39 -6.88 5.99
C GLU A 37 44.96 -5.77 6.91
N ASP A 38 44.08 -4.96 7.51
CA ASP A 38 44.42 -3.90 8.48
C ASP A 38 44.30 -4.38 9.95
N GLN A 39 44.10 -5.67 10.20
CA GLN A 39 43.82 -6.21 11.54
C GLN A 39 44.88 -5.84 12.59
N ALA A 40 46.16 -5.78 12.20
CA ALA A 40 47.23 -5.38 13.11
C ALA A 40 47.09 -3.91 13.56
N VAL A 41 46.61 -3.03 12.68
CA VAL A 41 46.34 -1.63 13.02
C VAL A 41 45.07 -1.53 13.85
N ALA A 42 44.00 -2.22 13.45
CA ALA A 42 42.73 -2.25 14.16
C ALA A 42 42.88 -2.75 15.61
N ARG A 43 43.73 -3.76 15.82
CA ARG A 43 44.10 -4.24 17.16
C ARG A 43 44.63 -3.13 18.07
N ARG A 44 45.54 -2.30 17.55
CA ARG A 44 46.11 -1.19 18.32
C ARG A 44 45.07 -0.14 18.68
N PHE A 45 44.15 0.16 17.76
CA PHE A 45 43.01 1.05 18.04
C PHE A 45 42.11 0.46 19.11
N ALA A 46 41.75 -0.82 19.01
CA ALA A 46 40.89 -1.47 20.00
C ALA A 46 41.52 -1.52 21.39
N GLU A 47 42.81 -1.88 21.50
CA GLU A 47 43.56 -1.89 22.76
C GLU A 47 43.67 -0.48 23.35
N ALA A 48 43.90 0.54 22.51
CA ALA A 48 43.99 1.92 22.96
C ALA A 48 42.63 2.49 23.42
N PHE A 49 41.52 2.19 22.73
CA PHE A 49 40.18 2.56 23.16
C PHE A 49 39.77 1.84 24.45
N ALA A 50 40.08 0.55 24.58
CA ALA A 50 39.86 -0.20 25.81
C ALA A 50 40.65 0.40 26.99
N GLY A 51 41.90 0.84 26.76
CA GLY A 51 42.71 1.57 27.73
C GLY A 51 42.14 2.93 28.16
N GLN A 52 41.21 3.49 27.38
CA GLN A 52 40.46 4.71 27.70
C GLN A 52 39.10 4.44 28.39
N GLY A 53 38.77 3.16 28.63
CA GLY A 53 37.57 2.72 29.34
C GLY A 53 36.34 2.47 28.46
N PHE A 54 36.50 2.30 27.14
CA PHE A 54 35.40 1.92 26.24
C PHE A 54 35.28 0.40 26.09
N ASP A 55 34.04 -0.10 25.97
CA ASP A 55 33.78 -1.46 25.50
C ASP A 55 33.86 -1.50 23.96
N VAL A 56 34.88 -2.16 23.41
CA VAL A 56 35.16 -2.17 21.97
C VAL A 56 34.89 -3.54 21.36
N TRP A 57 34.02 -3.58 20.35
CA TRP A 57 33.77 -4.75 19.53
C TRP A 57 34.64 -4.72 18.27
N TRP A 58 35.41 -5.79 18.08
CA TRP A 58 36.24 -6.02 16.90
C TRP A 58 36.56 -7.51 16.72
N ASP A 59 36.73 -7.94 15.47
CA ASP A 59 36.83 -9.35 15.04
C ASP A 59 38.18 -10.00 15.38
N ALA A 60 38.46 -10.23 16.67
CA ALA A 60 39.66 -10.91 17.16
C ALA A 60 39.39 -12.29 17.80
N THR A 61 38.14 -12.73 17.88
CA THR A 61 37.76 -13.94 18.67
C THR A 61 36.77 -14.91 18.01
N LEU A 62 36.45 -14.76 16.72
CA LEU A 62 35.60 -15.76 16.04
C LEU A 62 36.34 -17.08 15.83
N LYS A 63 35.79 -18.17 16.37
CA LYS A 63 36.27 -19.53 16.09
C LYS A 63 35.77 -19.97 14.71
N SER A 64 36.57 -20.76 14.00
CA SER A 64 36.19 -21.34 12.71
C SER A 64 34.90 -22.17 12.87
N GLY A 65 33.78 -21.71 12.31
CA GLY A 65 32.49 -22.39 12.33
C GLY A 65 31.28 -21.59 12.85
N GLU A 66 31.46 -20.38 13.39
CA GLU A 66 30.36 -19.48 13.76
C GLU A 66 29.94 -18.61 12.56
N ALA A 67 28.63 -18.49 12.30
CA ALA A 67 28.08 -17.76 11.16
C ALA A 67 28.36 -16.25 11.29
N TYR A 68 29.00 -15.66 10.27
CA TYR A 68 29.54 -14.30 10.27
C TYR A 68 28.46 -13.20 10.34
N ASP A 69 27.21 -13.53 10.02
CA ASP A 69 26.19 -12.55 9.64
C ASP A 69 25.37 -12.00 10.82
N GLU A 70 25.00 -12.83 11.80
CA GLU A 70 24.07 -12.39 12.87
C GLU A 70 24.76 -11.61 14.02
N VAL A 71 25.96 -12.04 14.43
CA VAL A 71 26.68 -11.47 15.57
C VAL A 71 27.31 -10.10 15.22
N THR A 72 27.82 -9.97 14.00
CA THR A 72 28.46 -8.74 13.49
C THR A 72 27.44 -7.64 13.25
N GLU A 73 26.28 -7.97 12.66
CA GLU A 73 25.23 -7.00 12.37
C GLU A 73 24.56 -6.47 13.65
N THR A 74 24.34 -7.34 14.63
CA THR A 74 23.79 -6.95 15.93
C THR A 74 24.73 -6.00 16.67
N ALA A 75 26.03 -6.33 16.72
CA ALA A 75 27.03 -5.46 17.36
C ALA A 75 27.15 -4.10 16.65
N LEU A 76 27.09 -4.08 15.32
CA LEU A 76 27.12 -2.85 14.51
C LEU A 76 25.89 -1.96 14.75
N ARG A 77 24.71 -2.57 14.85
CA ARG A 77 23.45 -1.84 15.11
C ARG A 77 23.34 -1.33 16.54
N MET A 78 23.93 -2.05 17.50
CA MET A 78 23.86 -1.72 18.92
C MET A 78 25.02 -0.83 19.41
N ALA A 79 26.07 -0.65 18.61
CA ALA A 79 27.18 0.22 18.95
C ALA A 79 26.80 1.70 18.99
N ARG A 80 27.24 2.39 20.05
CA ARG A 80 26.97 3.82 20.25
C ARG A 80 27.82 4.71 19.34
N ALA A 81 28.99 4.22 18.94
CA ALA A 81 29.85 4.80 17.93
C ALA A 81 30.42 3.70 17.02
N VAL A 82 30.51 3.97 15.72
CA VAL A 82 31.13 3.08 14.73
C VAL A 82 32.37 3.76 14.18
N VAL A 83 33.54 3.29 14.58
CA VAL A 83 34.83 3.81 14.13
C VAL A 83 35.23 3.09 12.86
N VAL A 84 35.35 3.82 11.75
CA VAL A 84 35.74 3.26 10.45
C VAL A 84 37.18 3.64 10.14
N LEU A 85 38.03 2.63 9.92
CA LEU A 85 39.44 2.81 9.58
C LEU A 85 39.63 2.80 8.06
N TRP A 86 39.91 3.97 7.49
CA TRP A 86 40.13 4.18 6.06
C TRP A 86 41.59 3.91 5.65
N SER A 87 41.75 2.99 4.71
CA SER A 87 42.97 2.62 4.00
C SER A 87 42.62 2.32 2.54
N PRO A 88 43.59 2.25 1.60
CA PRO A 88 43.31 1.82 0.22
C PRO A 88 42.56 0.48 0.15
N ARG A 89 42.80 -0.41 1.11
CA ARG A 89 42.18 -1.75 1.22
C ARG A 89 40.74 -1.66 1.72
N SER A 90 40.49 -0.83 2.73
CA SER A 90 39.16 -0.69 3.32
C SER A 90 38.18 0.08 2.42
N VAL A 91 38.68 1.00 1.59
CA VAL A 91 37.90 1.65 0.52
C VAL A 91 37.38 0.63 -0.51
N MET A 92 38.17 -0.40 -0.83
CA MET A 92 37.78 -1.46 -1.76
C MET A 92 36.85 -2.50 -1.13
N SER A 93 36.89 -2.67 0.20
CA SER A 93 36.05 -3.62 0.91
C SER A 93 34.56 -3.26 0.80
N ARG A 94 33.76 -4.19 0.27
CA ARG A 94 32.28 -4.05 0.24
C ARG A 94 31.68 -4.00 1.65
N TRP A 95 32.31 -4.71 2.60
CA TRP A 95 31.85 -4.83 3.97
C TRP A 95 32.10 -3.55 4.76
N VAL A 96 33.31 -3.01 4.71
CA VAL A 96 33.64 -1.73 5.39
C VAL A 96 32.78 -0.59 4.83
N ARG A 97 32.54 -0.57 3.52
CA ARG A 97 31.62 0.41 2.91
C ARG A 97 30.18 0.26 3.40
N ALA A 98 29.67 -0.97 3.51
CA ALA A 98 28.32 -1.22 4.04
C ALA A 98 28.19 -0.80 5.51
N GLU A 99 29.18 -1.14 6.33
CA GLU A 99 29.24 -0.78 7.76
C GLU A 99 29.33 0.75 7.94
N ALA A 100 30.17 1.43 7.16
CA ALA A 100 30.30 2.88 7.15
C ALA A 100 29.00 3.58 6.69
N THR A 101 28.32 3.03 5.67
CA THR A 101 27.01 3.54 5.21
C THR A 101 25.93 3.39 6.27
N LEU A 102 25.88 2.24 6.96
CA LEU A 102 24.92 2.01 8.04
C LEU A 102 25.19 2.97 9.21
N ALA A 103 26.44 3.16 9.57
CA ALA A 103 26.85 4.09 10.63
C ALA A 103 26.53 5.55 10.29
N ASP A 104 26.73 5.99 9.04
CA ASP A 104 26.41 7.36 8.61
C ASP A 104 24.89 7.63 8.64
N ARG A 105 24.11 6.65 8.20
CA ARG A 105 22.63 6.67 8.28
C ARG A 105 22.18 6.79 9.73
N ASN A 106 22.80 6.05 10.64
CA ASN A 106 22.45 6.03 12.06
C ASN A 106 23.07 7.17 12.87
N LYS A 107 23.85 8.06 12.24
CA LYS A 107 24.57 9.15 12.91
C LYS A 107 25.51 8.67 14.02
N THR A 108 26.06 7.47 13.86
CA THR A 108 27.05 6.83 14.74
C THR A 108 28.45 6.78 14.11
N LEU A 109 28.61 7.18 12.84
CA LEU A 109 29.88 7.14 12.12
C LEU A 109 30.94 8.07 12.70
N VAL A 110 32.13 7.51 12.96
CA VAL A 110 33.35 8.22 13.31
C VAL A 110 34.49 7.78 12.38
N PRO A 111 34.74 8.52 11.28
CA PRO A 111 35.73 8.10 10.29
C PRO A 111 37.15 8.51 10.70
N CYS A 112 38.11 7.62 10.47
CA CYS A 112 39.52 7.84 10.72
C CYS A 112 40.35 7.32 9.54
N MET A 113 41.35 8.08 9.11
CA MET A 113 42.32 7.64 8.10
C MET A 113 43.53 7.01 8.78
N ILE A 114 43.85 5.77 8.41
CA ILE A 114 45.01 5.01 8.91
C ILE A 114 46.09 4.81 7.85
N GLU A 115 45.76 5.06 6.58
CA GLU A 115 46.69 5.12 5.46
C GLU A 115 46.11 6.09 4.42
N PRO A 116 46.93 6.95 3.77
CA PRO A 116 46.45 7.89 2.76
C PRO A 116 45.64 7.20 1.67
N CYS A 117 44.37 7.59 1.50
CA CYS A 117 43.48 7.02 0.49
C CYS A 117 42.38 8.01 0.06
N GLU A 118 41.90 7.83 -1.17
CA GLU A 118 40.72 8.54 -1.67
C GLU A 118 39.47 7.84 -1.12
N ARG A 119 38.74 8.53 -0.23
CA ARG A 119 37.53 8.01 0.40
C ARG A 119 36.36 8.11 -0.58
N PRO A 120 35.35 7.23 -0.48
CA PRO A 120 34.14 7.38 -1.27
C PRO A 120 33.49 8.75 -1.05
N LEU A 121 33.02 9.39 -2.13
CA LEU A 121 32.47 10.77 -2.16
C LEU A 121 31.47 11.06 -1.02
N MET A 122 30.62 10.08 -0.68
CA MET A 122 29.61 10.21 0.39
C MET A 122 30.20 10.43 1.78
N PHE A 123 31.46 10.03 2.04
CA PHE A 123 32.15 10.18 3.31
C PHE A 123 33.16 11.34 3.32
N GLU A 124 33.35 12.03 2.18
CA GLU A 124 34.21 13.22 2.10
C GLU A 124 33.57 14.44 2.78
N LEU A 125 32.23 14.45 2.88
CA LEU A 125 31.44 15.48 3.54
C LEU A 125 31.52 15.42 5.07
N THR A 126 32.15 14.39 5.63
CA THR A 126 32.35 14.19 7.07
C THR A 126 33.81 14.41 7.44
N GLN A 127 34.06 15.26 8.43
CA GLN A 127 35.40 15.50 8.95
C GLN A 127 35.99 14.18 9.47
N THR A 128 37.17 13.82 8.98
CA THR A 128 37.85 12.54 9.28
C THR A 128 39.16 12.82 10.01
N ALA A 129 39.42 12.07 11.07
CA ALA A 129 40.66 12.19 11.81
C ALA A 129 41.83 11.56 11.03
N GLU A 130 42.95 12.27 10.92
CA GLU A 130 44.15 11.79 10.24
C GLU A 130 45.08 11.10 11.24
N LEU A 131 45.08 9.77 11.27
CA LEU A 131 45.85 8.96 12.21
C LEU A 131 46.80 7.98 11.50
N ALA A 132 47.13 8.19 10.23
CA ALA A 132 48.10 7.35 9.52
C ALA A 132 49.52 7.37 10.14
N HIS A 133 49.85 8.47 10.84
CA HIS A 133 51.12 8.62 11.56
C HIS A 133 51.12 7.99 12.96
N TRP A 134 49.95 7.61 13.48
CA TRP A 134 49.82 7.17 14.87
C TRP A 134 50.28 5.71 15.05
N GLN A 135 51.13 5.49 16.05
CA GLN A 135 51.74 4.18 16.34
C GLN A 135 51.40 3.64 17.74
N GLY A 136 50.33 4.14 18.37
CA GLY A 136 49.91 3.71 19.72
C GLY A 136 50.29 4.64 20.87
N GLY A 137 50.82 5.84 20.59
CA GLY A 137 51.20 6.81 21.61
C GLY A 137 49.97 7.48 22.26
N ALA A 138 49.81 7.34 23.58
CA ALA A 138 48.69 7.94 24.33
C ALA A 138 48.78 9.47 24.46
N GLU A 139 50.00 10.03 24.32
CA GLU A 139 50.29 11.47 24.37
C GLU A 139 50.12 12.18 23.01
N ASP A 140 49.71 11.44 21.97
CA ASP A 140 49.48 12.01 20.65
C ASP A 140 48.26 12.94 20.64
N ARG A 141 48.44 14.18 20.20
CA ARG A 141 47.38 15.21 20.24
C ARG A 141 46.21 14.89 19.31
N VAL A 142 46.47 14.28 18.15
CA VAL A 142 45.42 13.95 17.17
C VAL A 142 44.60 12.76 17.69
N TRP A 143 45.27 11.78 18.30
CA TRP A 143 44.63 10.67 19.00
C TRP A 143 43.76 11.15 20.18
N GLN A 144 44.27 12.04 21.02
CA GLN A 144 43.51 12.58 22.16
C GLN A 144 42.24 13.33 21.71
N GLY A 145 42.35 14.14 20.64
CA GLY A 145 41.19 14.81 20.04
C GLY A 145 40.16 13.82 19.51
N PHE A 146 40.64 12.79 18.79
CA PHE A 146 39.79 11.74 18.25
C PHE A 146 39.03 10.94 19.33
N VAL A 147 39.71 10.57 20.41
CA VAL A 147 39.11 9.89 21.56
C VAL A 147 38.04 10.77 22.23
N ALA A 148 38.26 12.08 22.32
CA ALA A 148 37.28 13.02 22.88
C ALA A 148 36.02 13.12 22.01
N ASP A 149 36.17 13.11 20.68
CA ASP A 149 35.04 13.13 19.73
C ASP A 149 34.22 11.83 19.80
N VAL A 150 34.89 10.68 19.87
CA VAL A 150 34.24 9.37 20.10
C VAL A 150 33.48 9.37 21.42
N ARG A 151 34.09 9.85 22.51
CA ARG A 151 33.45 9.93 23.83
C ARG A 151 32.17 10.75 23.80
N ARG A 152 32.22 11.93 23.19
CA ARG A 152 31.06 12.82 23.04
C ARG A 152 29.92 12.14 22.27
N LEU A 153 30.25 11.37 21.24
CA LEU A 153 29.25 10.65 20.45
C LEU A 153 28.62 9.49 21.23
N VAL A 154 29.43 8.70 21.94
CA VAL A 154 28.97 7.61 22.81
C VAL A 154 28.05 8.13 23.91
N GLU A 155 28.41 9.24 24.56
CA GLU A 155 27.59 9.88 25.60
C GLU A 155 26.28 10.45 25.03
N ARG A 156 26.33 11.13 23.88
CA ARG A 156 25.12 11.66 23.20
C ARG A 156 24.14 10.55 22.85
N ASN A 157 24.64 9.43 22.35
CA ASN A 157 23.81 8.31 21.90
C ASN A 157 23.37 7.43 23.08
N GLY A 158 24.04 7.48 24.23
CA GLY A 158 23.67 6.75 25.45
C GLY A 158 22.29 7.15 26.03
N ALA A 159 21.93 8.43 25.99
CA ALA A 159 20.63 8.91 26.47
C ALA A 159 19.46 8.50 25.55
N ALA A 160 19.69 8.47 24.23
CA ALA A 160 18.72 7.99 23.24
C ALA A 160 18.53 6.46 23.31
N PHE A 161 19.61 5.72 23.63
CA PHE A 161 19.57 4.26 23.78
C PHE A 161 18.82 3.81 25.04
N ALA A 162 18.95 4.55 26.16
CA ALA A 162 18.20 4.27 27.39
C ALA A 162 16.67 4.46 27.20
N ALA A 163 16.27 5.46 26.40
CA ALA A 163 14.88 5.67 26.01
C ALA A 163 14.36 4.55 25.07
N ALA A 164 15.21 4.09 24.14
CA ALA A 164 14.89 2.99 23.23
C ALA A 164 14.80 1.63 23.93
N GLN A 165 15.64 1.36 24.95
CA GLN A 165 15.55 0.13 25.76
C GLN A 165 14.26 0.04 26.57
N THR A 166 13.79 1.18 27.10
CA THR A 166 12.50 1.24 27.83
C THR A 166 11.31 0.96 26.90
N LEU A 167 11.45 1.28 25.60
CA LEU A 167 10.46 0.97 24.56
C LEU A 167 10.62 -0.47 24.00
N ALA A 168 11.84 -1.01 23.96
CA ALA A 168 12.14 -2.36 23.48
C ALA A 168 11.73 -3.47 24.48
N GLU A 169 11.65 -3.19 25.78
CA GLU A 169 11.07 -4.12 26.76
C GLU A 169 9.56 -4.34 26.56
N ILE A 170 8.89 -3.50 25.77
CA ILE A 170 7.44 -3.56 25.50
C ILE A 170 7.12 -4.30 24.19
N VAL A 171 8.11 -4.53 23.31
CA VAL A 171 7.90 -5.15 21.98
C VAL A 171 8.85 -6.34 21.80
N PRO A 172 8.35 -7.58 21.65
CA PRO A 172 9.21 -8.72 21.35
C PRO A 172 9.82 -8.63 19.94
N ASP A 173 11.08 -9.05 19.82
CA ASP A 173 11.85 -9.14 18.57
C ASP A 173 11.16 -10.10 17.55
N PRO A 174 11.17 -9.83 16.22
CA PRO A 174 10.57 -10.74 15.25
C PRO A 174 11.45 -11.99 15.10
N ALA A 175 10.89 -13.14 15.41
CA ALA A 175 11.52 -14.44 15.20
C ALA A 175 11.78 -14.72 13.69
N PRO A 176 12.81 -15.52 13.35
CA PRO A 176 13.09 -15.94 11.96
C PRO A 176 11.87 -16.62 11.30
N PRO A 177 11.76 -16.61 9.96
CA PRO A 177 10.59 -17.11 9.24
C PRO A 177 10.35 -18.59 9.59
N ARG A 178 9.30 -18.84 10.37
CA ARG A 178 8.83 -20.17 10.72
C ARG A 178 8.16 -20.80 9.50
N GLU A 179 8.44 -22.08 9.24
CA GLU A 179 7.67 -22.87 8.27
C GLU A 179 6.16 -22.68 8.50
N THR A 180 5.37 -22.56 7.43
CA THR A 180 3.93 -22.34 7.52
C THR A 180 3.26 -23.48 8.28
N LEU A 181 2.75 -23.17 9.48
CA LEU A 181 2.06 -24.08 10.38
C LEU A 181 0.66 -23.53 10.68
N LEU A 182 -0.36 -24.20 10.15
CA LEU A 182 -1.76 -23.79 10.22
C LEU A 182 -2.49 -24.47 11.39
N ALA A 183 -3.17 -23.71 12.24
CA ALA A 183 -4.17 -24.23 13.17
C ALA A 183 -5.58 -23.93 12.66
N VAL A 184 -6.43 -24.95 12.52
CA VAL A 184 -7.87 -24.77 12.29
C VAL A 184 -8.59 -24.86 13.63
N LEU A 185 -9.23 -23.76 14.04
CA LEU A 185 -9.97 -23.66 15.30
C LEU A 185 -11.46 -23.94 15.07
N PRO A 186 -12.20 -24.35 16.11
CA PRO A 186 -13.63 -24.51 16.03
C PRO A 186 -14.32 -23.20 15.67
N PHE A 187 -15.24 -23.25 14.71
CA PHE A 187 -16.07 -22.11 14.38
C PHE A 187 -17.04 -21.82 15.53
N ASP A 188 -17.29 -20.55 15.81
CA ASP A 188 -18.20 -20.16 16.89
C ASP A 188 -19.66 -20.23 16.42
N ASN A 189 -20.51 -20.90 17.19
CA ASN A 189 -21.96 -20.85 16.98
C ASN A 189 -22.51 -19.55 17.59
N LEU A 190 -22.92 -18.61 16.75
CA LEU A 190 -23.56 -17.34 17.15
C LEU A 190 -25.09 -17.44 17.15
N SER A 191 -25.63 -18.65 17.13
CA SER A 191 -27.07 -18.95 17.22
C SER A 191 -27.41 -19.48 18.60
N SER A 192 -28.63 -19.25 19.08
CA SER A 192 -29.12 -19.83 20.36
C SER A 192 -29.47 -21.32 20.28
N ASP A 193 -29.22 -21.95 19.13
CA ASP A 193 -29.58 -23.32 18.80
C ASP A 193 -28.41 -24.25 19.13
N ALA A 194 -28.62 -25.20 20.05
CA ALA A 194 -27.58 -26.14 20.48
C ALA A 194 -27.22 -27.16 19.38
N GLU A 195 -28.13 -27.45 18.44
CA GLU A 195 -27.86 -28.35 17.31
C GLU A 195 -26.83 -27.74 16.35
N MET A 196 -26.76 -26.40 16.29
CA MET A 196 -25.78 -25.67 15.46
C MET A 196 -24.34 -25.77 15.99
N ALA A 197 -24.13 -26.19 17.23
CA ALA A 197 -22.79 -26.41 17.76
C ALA A 197 -22.12 -27.64 17.11
N PHE A 198 -22.88 -28.73 16.91
CA PHE A 198 -22.40 -29.93 16.24
C PHE A 198 -22.08 -29.67 14.76
N PHE A 199 -22.91 -28.86 14.10
CA PHE A 199 -22.65 -28.42 12.73
C PHE A 199 -21.36 -27.59 12.62
N SER A 200 -21.14 -26.66 13.55
CA SER A 200 -19.92 -25.83 13.60
C SER A 200 -18.65 -26.67 13.78
N ASP A 201 -18.73 -27.70 14.60
CA ASP A 201 -17.64 -28.64 14.82
C ASP A 201 -17.39 -29.53 13.61
N GLY A 202 -18.45 -30.01 12.95
CA GLY A 202 -18.37 -30.79 11.72
C GLY A 202 -17.72 -30.02 10.57
N VAL A 203 -18.13 -28.77 10.34
CA VAL A 203 -17.51 -27.88 9.34
C VAL A 203 -16.02 -27.68 9.63
N SER A 204 -15.66 -27.41 10.88
CA SER A 204 -14.26 -27.20 11.27
C SER A 204 -13.41 -28.47 11.07
N GLU A 205 -13.99 -29.64 11.33
CA GLU A 205 -13.35 -30.96 11.17
C GLU A 205 -13.11 -31.32 9.71
N ASP A 206 -14.12 -31.12 8.86
CA ASP A 206 -14.02 -31.43 7.44
C ASP A 206 -13.05 -30.49 6.72
N ILE A 207 -13.00 -29.22 7.09
CA ILE A 207 -12.00 -28.27 6.62
C ILE A 207 -10.59 -28.77 6.98
N LEU A 208 -10.35 -29.15 8.23
CA LEU A 208 -9.06 -29.68 8.68
C LEU A 208 -8.68 -30.94 7.90
N GLY A 209 -9.62 -31.88 7.74
CA GLY A 209 -9.42 -33.11 6.98
C GLY A 209 -9.05 -32.87 5.52
N ARG A 210 -9.78 -31.97 4.84
CA ARG A 210 -9.56 -31.65 3.42
C ARG A 210 -8.25 -30.92 3.16
N ILE A 211 -7.86 -29.96 4.01
CA ILE A 211 -6.57 -29.26 3.88
C ILE A 211 -5.40 -30.24 4.09
N THR A 212 -5.54 -31.15 5.07
CA THR A 212 -4.51 -32.17 5.36
C THR A 212 -4.32 -33.15 4.20
N GLN A 213 -5.38 -33.43 3.42
CA GLN A 213 -5.32 -34.33 2.27
C GLN A 213 -4.89 -33.62 0.96
N GLY A 214 -5.18 -32.33 0.81
CA GLY A 214 -5.02 -31.60 -0.46
C GLY A 214 -3.82 -30.67 -0.58
N SER A 215 -2.99 -30.52 0.47
CA SER A 215 -1.91 -29.51 0.52
C SER A 215 -0.60 -30.05 1.09
N THR A 216 0.51 -29.34 0.83
CA THR A 216 1.81 -29.59 1.50
C THR A 216 1.94 -28.82 2.83
N LEU A 217 0.87 -28.19 3.30
CA LEU A 217 0.88 -27.40 4.53
C LEU A 217 0.95 -28.30 5.77
N LYS A 218 1.77 -27.91 6.74
CA LYS A 218 1.73 -28.51 8.06
C LYS A 218 0.50 -27.98 8.79
N VAL A 219 -0.42 -28.87 9.15
CA VAL A 219 -1.65 -28.53 9.88
C VAL A 219 -1.60 -29.13 11.27
N ILE A 220 -1.97 -28.35 12.28
CA ILE A 220 -2.05 -28.79 13.67
C ILE A 220 -3.29 -29.66 13.85
N GLY A 221 -3.07 -30.88 14.31
CA GLY A 221 -4.12 -31.89 14.47
C GLY A 221 -5.24 -31.47 15.41
N ARG A 222 -6.44 -32.03 15.15
CA ARG A 222 -7.71 -31.76 15.84
C ARG A 222 -7.58 -31.72 17.36
N THR A 223 -6.94 -32.71 17.98
CA THR A 223 -6.83 -32.85 19.45
C THR A 223 -6.17 -31.64 20.11
N SER A 224 -5.23 -31.00 19.42
CA SER A 224 -4.51 -29.83 19.93
C SER A 224 -5.27 -28.54 19.63
N SER A 225 -5.90 -28.41 18.46
CA SER A 225 -6.54 -27.15 18.03
C SER A 225 -7.96 -26.95 18.59
N PHE A 226 -8.73 -28.02 18.79
CA PHE A 226 -10.17 -27.92 19.09
C PHE A 226 -10.51 -27.59 20.55
N GLN A 227 -9.48 -27.53 21.42
CA GLN A 227 -9.62 -27.06 22.81
C GLN A 227 -9.75 -25.54 22.92
N PHE A 228 -9.35 -24.78 21.91
CA PHE A 228 -9.40 -23.32 21.91
C PHE A 228 -10.71 -22.82 21.31
N ARG A 229 -11.67 -22.45 22.17
CA ARG A 229 -13.02 -22.00 21.77
C ARG A 229 -13.37 -20.67 22.42
N GLY A 230 -14.19 -19.86 21.76
CA GLY A 230 -14.62 -18.56 22.27
C GLY A 230 -13.45 -17.71 22.78
N LEU A 231 -13.47 -17.38 24.07
CA LEU A 231 -12.49 -16.50 24.71
C LEU A 231 -11.07 -17.08 24.78
N ASP A 232 -10.88 -18.38 24.54
CA ASP A 232 -9.57 -19.03 24.55
C ASP A 232 -8.88 -19.04 23.16
N LYS A 233 -9.59 -18.70 22.08
CA LYS A 233 -9.03 -18.61 20.73
C LYS A 233 -7.78 -17.71 20.61
N PRO A 234 -7.71 -16.52 21.24
CA PRO A 234 -6.52 -15.68 21.17
C PRO A 234 -5.25 -16.34 21.72
N LYS A 235 -5.38 -17.31 22.63
CA LYS A 235 -4.25 -18.05 23.21
C LYS A 235 -3.73 -19.14 22.27
N ALA A 236 -4.53 -19.57 21.30
CA ALA A 236 -4.22 -20.70 20.43
C ALA A 236 -2.92 -20.49 19.65
N ALA A 237 -2.68 -19.27 19.14
CA ALA A 237 -1.48 -18.93 18.37
C ALA A 237 -0.20 -19.23 19.16
N GLN A 238 -0.16 -18.76 20.40
CA GLN A 238 0.99 -18.88 21.28
C GLN A 238 1.17 -20.31 21.78
N VAL A 239 0.09 -20.96 22.21
CA VAL A 239 0.16 -22.33 22.80
C VAL A 239 0.47 -23.38 21.73
N LEU A 240 -0.08 -23.22 20.53
CA LEU A 240 0.11 -24.15 19.43
C LEU A 240 1.33 -23.83 18.56
N ASN A 241 1.99 -22.69 18.81
CA ASN A 241 3.09 -22.19 17.99
C ASN A 241 2.71 -22.07 16.49
N ALA A 242 1.43 -21.82 16.21
CA ALA A 242 0.89 -21.74 14.84
C ALA A 242 1.34 -20.42 14.19
N THR A 243 1.77 -20.46 12.93
CA THR A 243 2.04 -19.23 12.15
C THR A 243 0.77 -18.64 11.55
N HIS A 244 -0.24 -19.49 11.34
CA HIS A 244 -1.55 -19.08 10.84
C HIS A 244 -2.67 -19.75 11.63
N ILE A 245 -3.75 -19.01 11.86
CA ILE A 245 -4.99 -19.49 12.46
C ILE A 245 -6.12 -19.33 11.47
N LEU A 246 -6.84 -20.42 11.19
CA LEU A 246 -8.14 -20.39 10.54
C LEU A 246 -9.22 -20.53 11.59
N ASP A 247 -10.11 -19.55 11.68
CA ASP A 247 -11.29 -19.61 12.52
C ASP A 247 -12.48 -18.92 11.86
N GLY A 248 -13.61 -18.87 12.57
CA GLY A 248 -14.82 -18.28 12.00
C GLY A 248 -16.02 -18.39 12.91
N SER A 249 -17.18 -18.04 12.35
CA SER A 249 -18.46 -18.09 13.04
C SER A 249 -19.58 -18.56 12.13
N ILE A 250 -20.58 -19.20 12.72
CA ILE A 250 -21.79 -19.68 12.07
C ILE A 250 -23.01 -19.07 12.75
N ARG A 251 -23.90 -18.47 11.96
CA ARG A 251 -25.14 -17.89 12.42
C ARG A 251 -26.31 -18.37 11.59
N ARG A 252 -27.32 -18.93 12.24
CA ARG A 252 -28.59 -19.32 11.62
C ARG A 252 -29.58 -18.15 11.61
N ALA A 253 -30.26 -17.98 10.48
CA ALA A 253 -31.37 -17.05 10.30
C ALA A 253 -32.50 -17.76 9.55
N GLY A 254 -33.42 -18.38 10.30
CA GLY A 254 -34.50 -19.18 9.74
C GLY A 254 -33.99 -20.43 9.00
N ALA A 255 -34.30 -20.52 7.71
CA ALA A 255 -33.86 -21.60 6.81
C ALA A 255 -32.48 -21.37 6.19
N LYS A 256 -31.77 -20.29 6.53
CA LYS A 256 -30.44 -19.99 6.00
C LYS A 256 -29.39 -20.00 7.10
N VAL A 257 -28.17 -20.34 6.71
CA VAL A 257 -26.97 -20.25 7.53
C VAL A 257 -25.99 -19.28 6.88
N ARG A 258 -25.43 -18.40 7.70
CA ARG A 258 -24.35 -17.50 7.35
C ARG A 258 -23.09 -17.94 8.05
N ILE A 259 -22.02 -18.11 7.30
CA ILE A 259 -20.72 -18.52 7.82
C ILE A 259 -19.72 -17.45 7.44
N ALA A 260 -18.91 -17.03 8.40
CA ALA A 260 -17.76 -16.17 8.18
C ALA A 260 -16.51 -16.94 8.55
N ALA A 261 -15.52 -16.97 7.66
CA ALA A 261 -14.24 -17.62 7.87
C ALA A 261 -13.11 -16.59 7.72
N HIS A 262 -12.09 -16.72 8.56
CA HIS A 262 -10.95 -15.81 8.62
C HIS A 262 -9.66 -16.61 8.81
N LEU A 263 -8.66 -16.34 7.97
CA LEU A 263 -7.29 -16.82 8.11
C LEU A 263 -6.42 -15.66 8.59
N THR A 264 -5.75 -15.83 9.72
CA THR A 264 -4.95 -14.80 10.38
C THR A 264 -3.50 -15.25 10.52
N GLU A 265 -2.55 -14.43 10.08
CA GLU A 265 -1.13 -14.60 10.38
C GLU A 265 -0.86 -14.15 11.81
N THR A 266 -0.28 -15.03 12.63
CA THR A 266 -0.22 -14.85 14.08
C THR A 266 0.84 -13.85 14.54
N ASN A 267 1.94 -13.70 13.80
CA ASN A 267 3.02 -12.78 14.16
C ASN A 267 2.59 -11.31 14.00
N SER A 268 1.98 -10.98 12.87
CA SER A 268 1.51 -9.62 12.56
C SER A 268 0.08 -9.38 13.05
N GLN A 269 -0.63 -10.43 13.47
CA GLN A 269 -2.06 -10.43 13.77
C GLN A 269 -2.92 -9.91 12.60
N THR A 270 -2.48 -10.13 11.36
CA THR A 270 -3.18 -9.67 10.17
C THR A 270 -4.06 -10.76 9.59
N THR A 271 -5.29 -10.42 9.19
CA THR A 271 -6.15 -11.34 8.45
C THR A 271 -5.70 -11.39 6.99
N VAL A 272 -5.10 -12.51 6.58
CA VAL A 272 -4.59 -12.72 5.22
C VAL A 272 -5.66 -13.20 4.24
N TRP A 273 -6.75 -13.81 4.73
CA TRP A 273 -7.89 -14.18 3.92
C TRP A 273 -9.17 -14.16 4.75
N SER A 274 -10.28 -13.75 4.16
CA SER A 274 -11.60 -13.93 4.77
C SER A 274 -12.69 -14.06 3.73
N ASP A 275 -13.72 -14.85 4.05
CA ASP A 275 -14.87 -15.04 3.17
C ASP A 275 -16.17 -15.27 3.95
N LYS A 276 -17.30 -15.09 3.26
CA LYS A 276 -18.64 -15.23 3.81
C LYS A 276 -19.52 -16.08 2.90
N PHE A 277 -20.14 -17.09 3.48
CA PHE A 277 -21.02 -18.02 2.78
C PHE A 277 -22.44 -17.90 3.33
N ASP A 278 -23.40 -17.58 2.45
CA ASP A 278 -24.83 -17.63 2.74
C ASP A 278 -25.42 -18.86 2.02
N ARG A 279 -25.94 -19.83 2.78
CA ARG A 279 -26.48 -21.11 2.25
C ARG A 279 -27.83 -21.47 2.86
N SER A 280 -28.64 -22.21 2.09
CA SER A 280 -29.91 -22.78 2.57
C SER A 280 -29.63 -24.04 3.40
N LEU A 281 -30.35 -24.26 4.50
CA LEU A 281 -30.19 -25.42 5.39
C LEU A 281 -31.00 -26.66 4.92
N ASP A 282 -31.51 -26.66 3.69
CA ASP A 282 -32.35 -27.74 3.16
C ASP A 282 -31.62 -29.10 3.16
N ASP A 283 -30.29 -29.09 3.00
CA ASP A 283 -29.40 -30.24 3.20
C ASP A 283 -28.14 -29.80 3.95
N ILE A 284 -28.14 -30.04 5.27
CA ILE A 284 -27.06 -29.60 6.16
C ILE A 284 -25.71 -30.25 5.84
N PHE A 285 -25.70 -31.49 5.33
CA PHE A 285 -24.47 -32.21 5.01
C PHE A 285 -23.89 -31.78 3.67
N ALA A 286 -24.74 -31.58 2.64
CA ALA A 286 -24.28 -31.03 1.37
C ALA A 286 -23.71 -29.62 1.53
N VAL A 287 -24.31 -28.81 2.40
CA VAL A 287 -23.82 -27.46 2.74
C VAL A 287 -22.45 -27.56 3.43
N GLN A 288 -22.31 -28.42 4.44
CA GLN A 288 -21.04 -28.67 5.13
C GLN A 288 -19.91 -29.06 4.16
N ASP A 289 -20.19 -29.98 3.22
CA ASP A 289 -19.22 -30.41 2.21
C ASP A 289 -18.83 -29.28 1.25
N GLU A 290 -19.81 -28.54 0.73
CA GLU A 290 -19.59 -27.42 -0.21
C GLU A 290 -18.73 -26.32 0.42
N ILE A 291 -19.02 -25.95 1.68
CA ILE A 291 -18.30 -24.92 2.41
C ILE A 291 -16.87 -25.37 2.70
N SER A 292 -16.70 -26.61 3.17
CA SER A 292 -15.38 -27.14 3.49
C SER A 292 -14.50 -27.24 2.24
N GLU A 293 -15.08 -27.59 1.10
CA GLU A 293 -14.41 -27.58 -0.20
C GLU A 293 -14.04 -26.16 -0.66
N ALA A 294 -14.97 -25.21 -0.54
CA ALA A 294 -14.71 -23.81 -0.91
C ALA A 294 -13.59 -23.20 -0.08
N ILE A 295 -13.60 -23.43 1.24
CA ILE A 295 -12.57 -22.93 2.16
C ILE A 295 -11.23 -23.63 1.89
N ALA A 296 -11.19 -24.95 1.75
CA ALA A 296 -9.96 -25.68 1.46
C ALA A 296 -9.34 -25.24 0.11
N LYS A 297 -10.15 -25.03 -0.92
CA LYS A 297 -9.70 -24.53 -2.22
C LYS A 297 -9.13 -23.11 -2.11
N ALA A 298 -9.81 -22.21 -1.40
CA ALA A 298 -9.36 -20.84 -1.20
C ALA A 298 -8.02 -20.80 -0.44
N LEU A 299 -7.86 -21.65 0.58
CA LEU A 299 -6.64 -21.74 1.37
C LEU A 299 -5.49 -22.36 0.57
N ASN A 300 -5.76 -23.40 -0.22
CA ASN A 300 -4.75 -23.97 -1.12
C ASN A 300 -4.24 -22.93 -2.11
N THR A 301 -5.10 -22.06 -2.62
CA THR A 301 -4.69 -20.91 -3.46
C THR A 301 -3.87 -19.90 -2.67
N ALA A 302 -4.32 -19.52 -1.47
CA ALA A 302 -3.63 -18.56 -0.60
C ALA A 302 -2.21 -19.03 -0.19
N PHE A 303 -2.01 -20.34 -0.14
CA PHE A 303 -0.75 -20.98 0.26
C PHE A 303 -0.04 -21.70 -0.89
N LEU A 304 -0.42 -21.48 -2.15
CA LEU A 304 0.37 -21.98 -3.28
C LEU A 304 1.81 -21.49 -3.07
N PRO A 305 2.82 -22.36 -3.22
CA PRO A 305 4.20 -21.92 -3.21
C PRO A 305 4.38 -20.98 -4.39
N ARG A 306 4.26 -19.68 -4.14
CA ARG A 306 4.78 -18.67 -5.04
C ARG A 306 6.24 -19.04 -5.21
N LYS A 307 6.72 -19.14 -6.45
CA LYS A 307 8.15 -19.23 -6.72
C LYS A 307 8.79 -17.93 -6.26
N THR A 308 8.98 -17.76 -4.96
CA THR A 308 9.94 -16.82 -4.42
C THR A 308 11.29 -17.46 -4.66
N SER A 309 11.81 -17.27 -5.87
CA SER A 309 13.26 -17.30 -6.10
C SER A 309 13.88 -16.50 -4.95
N ALA A 310 14.90 -17.03 -4.27
CA ALA A 310 15.57 -16.29 -3.21
C ALA A 310 15.97 -14.90 -3.74
N ILE A 311 15.28 -13.86 -3.27
CA ILE A 311 15.51 -12.48 -3.72
C ILE A 311 16.69 -11.96 -2.93
N ASP A 312 17.63 -11.31 -3.60
CA ASP A 312 18.70 -10.57 -2.93
C ASP A 312 18.06 -9.60 -1.89
N PRO A 313 18.43 -9.67 -0.60
CA PRO A 313 17.87 -8.80 0.44
C PRO A 313 18.00 -7.31 0.13
N ILE A 314 19.05 -6.88 -0.58
CA ILE A 314 19.24 -5.50 -1.02
C ILE A 314 18.20 -5.15 -2.08
N ALA A 315 17.95 -6.04 -3.04
CA ALA A 315 16.91 -5.84 -4.05
C ALA A 315 15.52 -5.77 -3.42
N TYR A 316 15.27 -6.58 -2.38
CA TYR A 316 13.99 -6.57 -1.66
C TYR A 316 13.80 -5.31 -0.78
N ASP A 317 14.83 -4.82 -0.08
CA ASP A 317 14.77 -3.54 0.65
C ASP A 317 14.48 -2.37 -0.30
N LEU A 318 15.22 -2.30 -1.41
CA LEU A 318 15.01 -1.28 -2.44
C LEU A 318 13.58 -1.35 -3.02
N TYR A 319 13.07 -2.56 -3.23
CA TYR A 319 11.69 -2.77 -3.66
C TYR A 319 10.69 -2.21 -2.64
N LEU A 320 10.81 -2.56 -1.35
CA LEU A 320 9.91 -2.07 -0.30
C LEU A 320 9.90 -0.55 -0.20
N ARG A 321 11.07 0.09 -0.36
CA ARG A 321 11.22 1.55 -0.30
C ARG A 321 10.63 2.27 -1.51
N ALA A 322 10.61 1.63 -2.67
CA ALA A 322 10.17 2.25 -3.92
C ALA A 322 8.75 1.83 -4.35
N LYS A 323 8.14 0.85 -3.67
CA LYS A 323 6.82 0.31 -4.01
C LYS A 323 5.69 1.34 -3.82
N SER A 324 5.85 2.32 -2.94
CA SER A 324 4.83 3.35 -2.72
C SER A 324 4.77 4.34 -3.88
N SER A 325 3.57 4.61 -4.38
CA SER A 325 3.33 5.69 -5.33
C SER A 325 3.40 7.05 -4.63
N SER A 326 4.03 8.05 -5.28
CA SER A 326 4.07 9.43 -4.81
C SER A 326 3.52 10.37 -5.88
N PRO A 327 2.70 11.38 -5.51
CA PRO A 327 2.25 12.40 -6.44
C PRO A 327 3.34 13.46 -6.74
N ASP A 328 4.45 13.51 -5.98
CA ASP A 328 5.59 14.37 -6.31
C ASP A 328 6.34 13.80 -7.52
N PRO A 329 6.41 14.51 -8.66
CA PRO A 329 7.13 14.02 -9.84
C PRO A 329 8.60 13.69 -9.57
N ALA A 330 9.27 14.41 -8.65
CA ALA A 330 10.66 14.15 -8.32
C ALA A 330 10.82 12.85 -7.52
N GLU A 331 9.93 12.60 -6.56
CA GLU A 331 9.91 11.35 -5.80
C GLU A 331 9.50 10.16 -6.66
N ALA A 332 8.46 10.31 -7.47
CA ALA A 332 8.04 9.33 -8.45
C ALA A 332 9.17 8.90 -9.39
N ALA A 333 9.95 9.86 -9.92
CA ALA A 333 11.11 9.57 -10.76
C ALA A 333 12.20 8.80 -10.00
N ARG A 334 12.44 9.13 -8.72
CA ARG A 334 13.36 8.38 -7.85
C ARG A 334 12.87 6.94 -7.64
N ASN A 335 11.59 6.74 -7.35
CA ASN A 335 11.01 5.41 -7.13
C ASN A 335 11.12 4.55 -8.38
N ILE A 336 10.84 5.11 -9.56
CA ILE A 336 11.06 4.43 -10.85
C ILE A 336 12.53 4.01 -11.01
N ALA A 337 13.49 4.91 -10.79
CA ALA A 337 14.92 4.59 -10.91
C ALA A 337 15.39 3.53 -9.89
N THR A 338 14.82 3.53 -8.69
CA THR A 338 15.05 2.48 -7.70
C THR A 338 14.48 1.14 -8.16
N LEU A 339 13.25 1.10 -8.68
CA LEU A 339 12.62 -0.11 -9.22
C LEU A 339 13.36 -0.64 -10.46
N GLU A 340 13.92 0.21 -11.32
CA GLU A 340 14.83 -0.21 -12.40
C GLU A 340 16.11 -0.88 -11.89
N THR A 341 16.58 -0.49 -10.71
CA THR A 341 17.72 -1.15 -10.05
C THR A 341 17.30 -2.49 -9.44
N VAL A 342 16.10 -2.56 -8.83
CA VAL A 342 15.52 -3.82 -8.33
C VAL A 342 15.44 -4.87 -9.43
N THR A 343 14.89 -4.52 -10.59
CA THR A 343 14.71 -5.46 -11.71
C THR A 343 16.02 -5.88 -12.35
N ARG A 344 17.09 -5.07 -12.23
CA ARG A 344 18.44 -5.44 -12.65
C ARG A 344 19.14 -6.40 -11.68
N LEU A 345 18.94 -6.20 -10.38
CA LEU A 345 19.50 -7.06 -9.32
C LEU A 345 18.74 -8.39 -9.19
N ALA A 346 17.43 -8.37 -9.42
CA ALA A 346 16.54 -9.51 -9.31
C ALA A 346 15.69 -9.67 -10.61
N PRO A 347 16.29 -10.10 -11.73
CA PRO A 347 15.60 -10.19 -13.03
C PRO A 347 14.48 -11.24 -13.08
N ASP A 348 14.43 -12.16 -12.12
CA ASP A 348 13.39 -13.18 -11.98
C ASP A 348 12.34 -12.81 -10.91
N PHE A 349 12.38 -11.58 -10.37
CA PHE A 349 11.41 -11.09 -9.39
C PHE A 349 10.20 -10.45 -10.09
N ALA A 350 9.15 -11.24 -10.29
CA ALA A 350 7.94 -10.82 -11.00
C ALA A 350 7.28 -9.55 -10.40
N ASP A 351 7.20 -9.46 -9.07
CA ASP A 351 6.60 -8.30 -8.40
C ASP A 351 7.43 -7.01 -8.59
N GLY A 352 8.76 -7.11 -8.71
CA GLY A 352 9.60 -5.97 -9.05
C GLY A 352 9.26 -5.37 -10.43
N TRP A 353 9.04 -6.24 -11.42
CA TRP A 353 8.62 -5.83 -12.77
C TRP A 353 7.20 -5.23 -12.77
N ALA A 354 6.24 -5.84 -12.06
CA ALA A 354 4.89 -5.29 -11.93
C ALA A 354 4.88 -3.90 -11.27
N SER A 355 5.63 -3.71 -10.18
CA SER A 355 5.71 -2.41 -9.50
C SER A 355 6.35 -1.34 -10.39
N LEU A 356 7.35 -1.70 -11.19
CA LEU A 356 7.97 -0.76 -12.13
C LEU A 356 6.97 -0.32 -13.22
N ALA A 357 6.27 -1.27 -13.84
CA ALA A 357 5.23 -0.98 -14.83
C ALA A 357 4.12 -0.09 -14.22
N HIS A 358 3.64 -0.44 -13.02
CA HIS A 358 2.63 0.33 -12.30
C HIS A 358 3.11 1.76 -12.00
N ALA A 359 4.33 1.95 -11.49
CA ALA A 359 4.88 3.26 -11.18
C ALA A 359 5.00 4.16 -12.43
N ARG A 360 5.38 3.60 -13.58
CA ARG A 360 5.38 4.35 -14.84
C ARG A 360 3.99 4.77 -15.27
N MET A 361 3.00 3.88 -15.13
CA MET A 361 1.63 4.20 -15.51
C MET A 361 0.97 5.18 -14.54
N ALA A 362 1.22 5.07 -13.24
CA ALA A 362 0.71 6.00 -12.24
C ALA A 362 1.22 7.44 -12.45
N THR A 363 2.42 7.59 -13.03
CA THR A 363 3.06 8.90 -13.26
C THR A 363 2.81 9.46 -14.66
N ILE A 364 2.31 8.65 -15.61
CA ILE A 364 2.11 9.06 -17.02
C ILE A 364 1.22 10.30 -17.13
N THR A 365 0.30 10.46 -16.19
CA THR A 365 -0.68 11.54 -16.11
C THR A 365 -0.05 12.87 -15.70
N LEU A 366 1.02 12.81 -14.90
CA LEU A 366 1.79 13.96 -14.41
C LEU A 366 2.85 14.44 -15.43
N LEU A 367 3.11 13.65 -16.48
CA LEU A 367 4.11 13.97 -17.49
C LEU A 367 3.54 14.83 -18.63
N PRO A 368 4.39 15.67 -19.26
CA PRO A 368 4.08 16.29 -20.54
C PRO A 368 3.71 15.23 -21.59
N TYR A 369 2.77 15.57 -22.48
CA TYR A 369 2.25 14.65 -23.50
C TYR A 369 3.36 13.93 -24.29
N ALA A 370 4.39 14.67 -24.74
CA ALA A 370 5.50 14.14 -25.52
C ALA A 370 6.30 13.01 -24.81
N GLY A 371 6.26 12.93 -23.48
CA GLY A 371 6.94 11.89 -22.72
C GLY A 371 6.14 10.59 -22.56
N ARG A 372 4.83 10.61 -22.79
CA ARG A 372 3.91 9.53 -22.40
C ARG A 372 4.13 8.24 -23.20
N ALA A 373 4.28 8.36 -24.51
CA ALA A 373 4.50 7.20 -25.39
C ALA A 373 5.71 6.36 -24.96
N ARG A 374 6.80 7.02 -24.52
CA ARG A 374 7.99 6.31 -24.01
C ARG A 374 7.70 5.55 -22.72
N HIS A 375 7.02 6.18 -21.76
CA HIS A 375 6.68 5.54 -20.49
C HIS A 375 5.73 4.36 -20.68
N ARG A 376 4.75 4.49 -21.58
CA ARG A 376 3.84 3.41 -21.97
C ARG A 376 4.58 2.22 -22.57
N ALA A 377 5.45 2.45 -23.56
CA ALA A 377 6.22 1.37 -24.18
C ALA A 377 7.14 0.63 -23.19
N LEU A 378 7.74 1.36 -22.22
CA LEU A 378 8.54 0.74 -21.16
C LEU A 378 7.66 -0.10 -20.22
N ALA A 379 6.51 0.44 -19.79
CA ALA A 379 5.58 -0.27 -18.91
C ALA A 379 5.04 -1.56 -19.58
N GLU A 380 4.76 -1.53 -20.88
CA GLU A 380 4.36 -2.71 -21.66
C GLU A 380 5.41 -3.83 -21.62
N ALA A 381 6.68 -3.48 -21.83
CA ALA A 381 7.78 -4.45 -21.77
C ALA A 381 7.98 -5.01 -20.35
N GLU A 382 7.86 -4.16 -19.33
CA GLU A 382 7.99 -4.54 -17.92
C GLU A 382 6.85 -5.45 -17.47
N LEU A 383 5.60 -5.13 -17.85
CA LEU A 383 4.44 -5.98 -17.61
C LEU A 383 4.58 -7.32 -18.33
N ALA A 384 5.01 -7.34 -19.59
CA ALA A 384 5.23 -8.58 -20.34
C ALA A 384 6.26 -9.47 -19.64
N ARG A 385 7.33 -8.88 -19.08
CA ARG A 385 8.32 -9.62 -18.28
C ARG A 385 7.72 -10.16 -16.98
N CYS A 386 6.90 -9.38 -16.27
CA CYS A 386 6.18 -9.84 -15.08
C CYS A 386 5.31 -11.06 -15.39
N LEU A 387 4.43 -10.96 -16.40
CA LEU A 387 3.48 -12.02 -16.75
C LEU A 387 4.16 -13.27 -17.34
N ALA A 388 5.35 -13.13 -17.93
CA ALA A 388 6.16 -14.26 -18.35
C ALA A 388 6.77 -15.04 -17.16
N LEU A 389 7.03 -14.36 -16.04
CA LEU A 389 7.56 -14.96 -14.81
C LEU A 389 6.45 -15.53 -13.92
N ASP A 390 5.36 -14.78 -13.77
CA ASP A 390 4.18 -15.12 -12.97
C ASP A 390 2.91 -14.68 -13.73
N PRO A 391 2.31 -15.56 -14.57
CA PRO A 391 1.07 -15.28 -15.29
C PRO A 391 -0.12 -14.96 -14.37
N ASP A 392 -0.06 -15.40 -13.12
CA ASP A 392 -1.10 -15.22 -12.10
C ASP A 392 -0.71 -14.13 -11.08
N SER A 393 0.21 -13.25 -11.43
CA SER A 393 0.56 -12.11 -10.58
C SER A 393 -0.62 -11.14 -10.45
N VAL A 394 -1.20 -11.03 -9.25
CA VAL A 394 -2.22 -10.02 -8.93
C VAL A 394 -1.71 -8.62 -9.24
N MET A 395 -0.45 -8.33 -8.89
CA MET A 395 0.15 -7.02 -9.10
C MET A 395 0.45 -6.76 -10.59
N GLY A 396 0.76 -7.81 -11.35
CA GLY A 396 0.84 -7.74 -12.81
C GLY A 396 -0.52 -7.44 -13.44
N ALA A 397 -1.59 -8.09 -12.97
CA ALA A 397 -2.94 -7.81 -13.42
C ALA A 397 -3.40 -6.36 -13.09
N ASP A 398 -3.04 -5.84 -11.91
CA ASP A 398 -3.28 -4.43 -11.56
C ASP A 398 -2.50 -3.46 -12.45
N ALA A 399 -1.22 -3.76 -12.74
CA ALA A 399 -0.41 -2.96 -13.66
C ALA A 399 -0.99 -2.98 -15.08
N ASN A 400 -1.54 -4.12 -15.52
CA ASN A 400 -2.23 -4.26 -16.80
C ASN A 400 -3.49 -3.38 -16.87
N TRP A 401 -4.28 -3.33 -15.79
CA TRP A 401 -5.42 -2.42 -15.74
C TRP A 401 -4.98 -0.95 -15.78
N ALA A 402 -3.92 -0.59 -15.06
CA ALA A 402 -3.38 0.78 -15.09
C ALA A 402 -2.89 1.20 -16.49
N MET A 403 -2.60 0.24 -17.38
CA MET A 403 -2.26 0.48 -18.79
C MET A 403 -3.47 0.72 -19.68
N CYS A 404 -4.67 0.33 -19.27
CA CYS A 404 -5.86 0.55 -20.09
C CYS A 404 -6.10 2.05 -20.31
N ASP A 405 -6.49 2.40 -21.53
CA ASP A 405 -6.81 3.78 -21.82
C ASP A 405 -8.05 4.25 -21.01
N PRO A 406 -8.16 5.54 -20.69
CA PRO A 406 -9.23 6.08 -19.86
C PRO A 406 -10.66 5.78 -20.37
N PHE A 407 -10.82 5.55 -21.67
CA PHE A 407 -12.05 5.10 -22.31
C PHE A 407 -11.77 4.23 -23.53
N GLY A 408 -12.80 3.60 -24.08
CA GLY A 408 -12.76 2.83 -25.33
C GLY A 408 -12.89 1.33 -25.12
N ASP A 409 -12.08 0.75 -24.22
CA ASP A 409 -11.93 -0.72 -24.10
C ASP A 409 -12.40 -1.27 -22.75
N TYR A 410 -13.60 -0.89 -22.31
CA TYR A 410 -14.18 -1.35 -21.03
C TYR A 410 -14.39 -2.87 -20.98
N LEU A 411 -14.62 -3.55 -22.11
CA LEU A 411 -14.71 -5.02 -22.15
C LEU A 411 -13.37 -5.69 -21.84
N ALA A 412 -12.25 -5.08 -22.25
CA ALA A 412 -10.93 -5.58 -21.88
C ALA A 412 -10.67 -5.34 -20.39
N GLN A 413 -11.02 -4.15 -19.88
CA GLN A 413 -10.92 -3.83 -18.45
C GLN A 413 -11.74 -4.79 -17.58
N GLU A 414 -12.97 -5.13 -18.00
CA GLU A 414 -13.85 -6.08 -17.32
C GLU A 414 -13.22 -7.48 -17.22
N LYS A 415 -12.58 -7.95 -18.31
CA LYS A 415 -11.86 -9.23 -18.31
C LYS A 415 -10.69 -9.22 -17.33
N ILE A 416 -9.93 -8.13 -17.29
CA ILE A 416 -8.81 -7.96 -16.35
C ILE A 416 -9.35 -7.97 -14.91
N MET A 417 -10.41 -7.21 -14.62
CA MET A 417 -11.00 -7.14 -13.27
C MET A 417 -11.60 -8.46 -12.79
N ARG A 418 -12.20 -9.25 -13.70
CA ARG A 418 -12.62 -10.61 -13.40
C ARG A 418 -11.44 -11.50 -13.04
N ARG A 419 -10.36 -11.43 -13.81
CA ARG A 419 -9.14 -12.19 -13.53
C ARG A 419 -8.52 -11.80 -12.18
N VAL A 420 -8.43 -10.51 -11.87
CA VAL A 420 -7.97 -9.99 -10.58
C VAL A 420 -8.83 -10.55 -9.43
N SER A 421 -10.15 -10.59 -9.61
CA SER A 421 -11.08 -11.14 -8.63
C SER A 421 -10.94 -12.65 -8.44
N GLU A 422 -10.66 -13.40 -9.52
CA GLU A 422 -10.40 -14.85 -9.48
C GLU A 422 -9.09 -15.20 -8.77
N ILE A 423 -8.02 -14.43 -9.00
CA ILE A 423 -6.69 -14.70 -8.44
C ILE A 423 -6.59 -14.22 -6.98
N GLY A 424 -7.15 -13.06 -6.65
CA GLY A 424 -6.88 -12.37 -5.38
C GLY A 424 -8.07 -11.59 -4.87
N THR A 425 -9.18 -12.29 -4.59
CA THR A 425 -10.52 -11.76 -4.28
C THR A 425 -10.56 -10.81 -3.08
N ASN A 426 -9.51 -10.78 -2.24
CA ASN A 426 -9.43 -10.00 -1.01
C ASN A 426 -8.16 -9.11 -0.90
N SER A 427 -7.50 -8.81 -2.02
CA SER A 427 -6.39 -7.84 -2.04
C SER A 427 -6.92 -6.40 -2.04
N ALA A 428 -6.28 -5.51 -1.26
CA ALA A 428 -6.61 -4.09 -1.25
C ALA A 428 -6.49 -3.47 -2.66
N ASN A 429 -5.43 -3.80 -3.40
CA ASN A 429 -5.25 -3.27 -4.75
C ASN A 429 -6.32 -3.77 -5.73
N ALA A 430 -6.73 -5.04 -5.59
CA ALA A 430 -7.80 -5.63 -6.40
C ALA A 430 -9.14 -4.91 -6.19
N GLN A 431 -9.50 -4.62 -4.92
CA GLN A 431 -10.73 -3.90 -4.60
C GLN A 431 -10.67 -2.43 -5.04
N PHE A 432 -9.48 -1.81 -5.01
CA PHE A 432 -9.26 -0.45 -5.53
C PHE A 432 -9.52 -0.37 -7.03
N GLY A 433 -8.87 -1.23 -7.83
CA GLY A 433 -9.06 -1.28 -9.28
C GLY A 433 -10.50 -1.58 -9.69
N LEU A 434 -11.15 -2.54 -8.99
CA LEU A 434 -12.55 -2.89 -9.23
C LEU A 434 -13.49 -1.71 -8.97
N GLY A 435 -13.27 -0.97 -7.87
CA GLY A 435 -14.04 0.23 -7.55
C GLY A 435 -14.01 1.26 -8.68
N TYR A 436 -12.82 1.61 -9.17
CA TYR A 436 -12.66 2.57 -10.27
C TYR A 436 -13.27 2.09 -11.59
N HIS A 437 -13.11 0.81 -11.94
CA HIS A 437 -13.73 0.24 -13.13
C HIS A 437 -15.27 0.35 -13.06
N LEU A 438 -15.86 -0.03 -11.93
CA LEU A 438 -17.31 0.02 -11.71
C LEU A 438 -17.85 1.45 -11.82
N GLU A 439 -17.17 2.44 -11.25
CA GLU A 439 -17.56 3.86 -11.42
C GLU A 439 -17.41 4.32 -12.87
N GLY A 440 -16.36 3.88 -13.56
CA GLY A 440 -16.10 4.18 -14.97
C GLY A 440 -17.22 3.70 -15.92
N VAL A 441 -17.89 2.60 -15.59
CA VAL A 441 -19.01 2.06 -16.36
C VAL A 441 -20.39 2.44 -15.80
N GLY A 442 -20.42 3.33 -14.80
CA GLY A 442 -21.64 3.88 -14.22
C GLY A 442 -22.34 2.99 -13.19
N ARG A 443 -21.68 1.97 -12.66
CA ARG A 443 -22.19 1.02 -11.64
C ARG A 443 -21.76 1.46 -10.24
N ASN A 444 -22.08 2.69 -9.87
CA ASN A 444 -21.65 3.34 -8.63
C ASN A 444 -22.14 2.62 -7.36
N ARG A 445 -23.35 2.04 -7.38
CA ARG A 445 -23.88 1.24 -6.26
C ARG A 445 -23.02 0.01 -5.96
N GLU A 446 -22.46 -0.61 -6.99
CA GLU A 446 -21.54 -1.74 -6.83
C GLU A 446 -20.15 -1.27 -6.44
N ALA A 447 -19.69 -0.13 -6.97
CA ALA A 447 -18.43 0.49 -6.56
C ALA A 447 -18.39 0.77 -5.05
N VAL A 448 -19.49 1.22 -4.44
CA VAL A 448 -19.61 1.38 -2.98
C VAL A 448 -19.34 0.08 -2.22
N LYS A 449 -19.76 -1.07 -2.76
CA LYS A 449 -19.50 -2.37 -2.11
C LYS A 449 -18.02 -2.74 -2.19
N ALA A 450 -17.39 -2.52 -3.36
CA ALA A 450 -15.97 -2.77 -3.56
C ALA A 450 -15.11 -1.87 -2.67
N SER A 451 -15.40 -0.56 -2.63
CA SER A 451 -14.67 0.40 -1.80
C SER A 451 -14.91 0.20 -0.30
N ARG A 452 -16.12 -0.24 0.11
CA ARG A 452 -16.35 -0.66 1.50
C ARG A 452 -15.47 -1.85 1.88
N ARG A 453 -15.38 -2.85 1.00
CA ARG A 453 -14.52 -4.02 1.25
C ARG A 453 -13.05 -3.61 1.31
N LEU A 454 -12.60 -2.72 0.43
CA LEU A 454 -11.25 -2.13 0.50
C LEU A 454 -10.99 -1.48 1.87
N ARG A 455 -11.91 -0.65 2.34
CA ARG A 455 -11.80 0.00 3.65
C ARG A 455 -11.79 -1.02 4.79
N ASP A 456 -12.62 -2.05 4.72
CA ASP A 456 -12.68 -3.09 5.76
C ASP A 456 -11.38 -3.93 5.81
N LEU A 457 -10.62 -4.01 4.70
CA LEU A 457 -9.32 -4.68 4.64
C LEU A 457 -8.20 -3.86 5.29
N ASP A 458 -8.23 -2.53 5.15
CA ASP A 458 -7.25 -1.63 5.74
C ASP A 458 -7.92 -0.36 6.31
N PRO A 459 -8.55 -0.47 7.50
CA PRO A 459 -9.34 0.63 8.07
C PRO A 459 -8.54 1.88 8.43
N LYS A 460 -7.21 1.78 8.49
CA LYS A 460 -6.30 2.89 8.82
C LYS A 460 -5.67 3.54 7.60
N ASN A 461 -5.93 3.02 6.41
CA ASN A 461 -5.42 3.54 5.17
C ASN A 461 -6.30 4.67 4.64
N SER A 462 -5.72 5.86 4.57
CA SER A 462 -6.41 7.06 4.12
C SER A 462 -6.93 6.94 2.70
N VAL A 463 -6.24 6.23 1.80
CA VAL A 463 -6.66 6.04 0.41
C VAL A 463 -7.87 5.12 0.33
N ALA A 464 -7.88 4.03 1.11
CA ALA A 464 -8.98 3.09 1.19
C ALA A 464 -10.26 3.77 1.72
N ASP A 465 -10.15 4.52 2.81
CA ASP A 465 -11.28 5.26 3.37
C ASP A 465 -11.73 6.40 2.44
N ALA A 466 -10.80 7.12 1.83
CA ALA A 466 -11.11 8.18 0.86
C ALA A 466 -11.92 7.63 -0.32
N LEU A 467 -11.55 6.48 -0.88
CA LEU A 467 -12.30 5.89 -1.99
C LEU A 467 -13.74 5.54 -1.56
N TYR A 468 -13.93 4.98 -0.37
CA TYR A 468 -15.25 4.65 0.14
C TYR A 468 -16.14 5.89 0.28
N VAL A 469 -15.65 6.94 0.96
CA VAL A 469 -16.47 8.16 1.18
C VAL A 469 -16.81 8.86 -0.14
N GLN A 470 -15.91 8.81 -1.12
CA GLN A 470 -16.17 9.32 -2.47
C GLN A 470 -17.22 8.51 -3.22
N SER A 471 -17.14 7.17 -3.18
CA SER A 471 -18.11 6.31 -3.84
C SER A 471 -19.53 6.49 -3.26
N LEU A 472 -19.66 6.73 -1.95
CA LEU A 472 -20.97 7.05 -1.33
C LEU A 472 -21.62 8.28 -2.00
N TRP A 473 -20.84 9.34 -2.18
CA TRP A 473 -21.30 10.55 -2.86
C TRP A 473 -21.67 10.28 -4.33
N ARG A 474 -20.80 9.57 -5.08
CA ARG A 474 -21.05 9.23 -6.49
C ARG A 474 -22.29 8.35 -6.67
N ALA A 475 -22.59 7.47 -5.73
CA ALA A 475 -23.76 6.59 -5.73
C ALA A 475 -25.06 7.29 -5.28
N GLY A 476 -25.01 8.57 -4.89
CA GLY A 476 -26.18 9.33 -4.44
C GLY A 476 -26.54 9.14 -2.98
N GLN A 477 -25.68 8.49 -2.19
CA GLN A 477 -25.85 8.33 -0.73
C GLN A 477 -25.35 9.60 -0.02
N PHE A 478 -25.90 10.76 -0.37
CA PHE A 478 -25.34 12.07 -0.04
C PHE A 478 -25.23 12.36 1.47
N ALA A 479 -26.24 11.97 2.25
CA ALA A 479 -26.23 12.18 3.70
C ALA A 479 -25.13 11.34 4.39
N GLU A 480 -25.04 10.05 4.06
CA GLU A 480 -23.98 9.17 4.56
C GLU A 480 -22.61 9.62 4.07
N GLY A 481 -22.49 9.96 2.78
CA GLY A 481 -21.26 10.43 2.16
C GLY A 481 -20.73 11.70 2.79
N ARG A 482 -21.58 12.72 3.03
CA ARG A 482 -21.17 13.96 3.70
C ARG A 482 -20.66 13.68 5.12
N ALA A 483 -21.41 12.94 5.92
CA ALA A 483 -21.00 12.61 7.28
C ALA A 483 -19.67 11.82 7.29
N ALA A 484 -19.50 10.88 6.36
CA ALA A 484 -18.27 10.11 6.24
C ALA A 484 -17.08 10.96 5.78
N MET A 485 -17.27 11.91 4.86
CA MET A 485 -16.23 12.88 4.46
C MET A 485 -15.81 13.79 5.61
N GLU A 486 -16.76 14.26 6.42
CA GLU A 486 -16.48 15.07 7.61
C GLU A 486 -15.64 14.29 8.64
N VAL A 487 -15.98 13.02 8.89
CA VAL A 487 -15.20 12.13 9.77
C VAL A 487 -13.82 11.85 9.18
N HIS A 488 -13.72 11.54 7.89
CA HIS A 488 -12.45 11.32 7.20
C HIS A 488 -11.48 12.49 7.40
N LEU A 489 -11.96 13.72 7.19
CA LEU A 489 -11.13 14.92 7.31
C LEU A 489 -10.76 15.28 8.76
N GLN A 490 -11.36 14.66 9.78
CA GLN A 490 -10.88 14.75 11.16
C GLN A 490 -9.61 13.93 11.39
N PHE A 491 -9.48 12.78 10.73
CA PHE A 491 -8.31 11.90 10.84
C PHE A 491 -7.22 12.23 9.82
N TRP A 492 -7.60 12.67 8.62
CA TRP A 492 -6.69 12.98 7.52
C TRP A 492 -6.98 14.39 6.97
N PRO A 493 -6.62 15.45 7.72
CA PRO A 493 -6.96 16.82 7.34
C PRO A 493 -6.27 17.28 6.05
N ASP A 494 -5.15 16.64 5.67
CA ASP A 494 -4.40 16.92 4.44
C ASP A 494 -5.01 16.29 3.17
N ASN A 495 -6.12 15.54 3.26
CA ASN A 495 -6.75 14.94 2.07
C ASN A 495 -7.54 15.98 1.26
N HIS A 496 -6.82 16.72 0.41
CA HIS A 496 -7.35 17.83 -0.38
C HIS A 496 -8.48 17.41 -1.34
N HIS A 497 -8.44 16.19 -1.89
CA HIS A 497 -9.48 15.72 -2.81
C HIS A 497 -10.82 15.51 -2.10
N THR A 498 -10.78 14.85 -0.94
CA THR A 498 -11.99 14.67 -0.10
C THR A 498 -12.54 16.01 0.38
N ALA A 499 -11.67 16.96 0.75
CA ALA A 499 -12.08 18.31 1.12
C ALA A 499 -12.79 19.06 -0.02
N ALA A 500 -12.25 18.98 -1.24
CA ALA A 500 -12.86 19.59 -2.42
C ALA A 500 -14.26 19.02 -2.72
N LEU A 501 -14.42 17.70 -2.58
CA LEU A 501 -15.73 17.05 -2.75
C LEU A 501 -16.73 17.44 -1.65
N LEU A 502 -16.29 17.57 -0.41
CA LEU A 502 -17.15 18.06 0.68
C LEU A 502 -17.61 19.50 0.44
N ILE A 503 -16.74 20.38 -0.06
CA ILE A 503 -17.10 21.74 -0.44
C ILE A 503 -18.17 21.74 -1.53
N LEU A 504 -17.97 20.96 -2.60
CA LEU A 504 -18.97 20.81 -3.67
C LEU A 504 -20.28 20.24 -3.14
N ALA A 505 -20.21 19.25 -2.26
CA ALA A 505 -21.38 18.64 -1.62
C ALA A 505 -22.22 19.65 -0.85
N CYS A 506 -21.59 20.50 -0.04
CA CYS A 506 -22.25 21.58 0.68
C CYS A 506 -22.84 22.62 -0.28
N ALA A 507 -22.10 22.98 -1.34
CA ALA A 507 -22.57 23.95 -2.34
C ALA A 507 -23.80 23.44 -3.11
N HIS A 508 -23.84 22.16 -3.50
CA HIS A 508 -25.02 21.56 -4.13
C HIS A 508 -26.25 21.53 -3.22
N GLN A 509 -26.04 21.47 -1.90
CA GLN A 509 -27.11 21.56 -0.89
C GLN A 509 -27.46 23.01 -0.52
N GLN A 510 -26.81 24.01 -1.13
CA GLN A 510 -26.92 25.43 -0.79
C GLN A 510 -26.58 25.75 0.68
N ASP A 511 -25.77 24.89 1.31
CA ASP A 511 -25.27 25.09 2.66
C ASP A 511 -24.04 26.01 2.62
N TRP A 512 -24.29 27.28 2.32
CA TRP A 512 -23.24 28.29 2.15
C TRP A 512 -22.45 28.55 3.44
N ALA A 513 -23.07 28.34 4.60
CA ALA A 513 -22.39 28.46 5.88
C ALA A 513 -21.31 27.38 6.04
N ALA A 514 -21.61 26.11 5.70
CA ALA A 514 -20.61 25.05 5.70
C ALA A 514 -19.53 25.26 4.63
N VAL A 515 -19.90 25.75 3.45
CA VAL A 515 -18.93 26.14 2.40
C VAL A 515 -17.96 27.20 2.94
N ASP A 516 -18.47 28.27 3.57
CA ASP A 516 -17.63 29.34 4.12
C ASP A 516 -16.69 28.83 5.22
N ALA A 517 -17.18 27.94 6.09
CA ALA A 517 -16.35 27.33 7.14
C ALA A 517 -15.24 26.43 6.57
N LEU A 518 -15.48 25.75 5.45
CA LEU A 518 -14.49 24.91 4.77
C LEU A 518 -13.48 25.74 3.96
N LEU A 519 -13.88 26.93 3.50
CA LEU A 519 -13.04 27.89 2.78
C LEU A 519 -12.40 28.94 3.70
N ASP A 520 -12.47 28.75 5.03
CA ASP A 520 -11.90 29.69 6.00
C ASP A 520 -10.39 29.91 5.73
N PRO A 521 -9.92 31.17 5.57
CA PRO A 521 -8.53 31.45 5.26
C PRO A 521 -7.51 30.89 6.26
N GLN A 522 -7.81 30.83 7.55
CA GLN A 522 -6.90 30.25 8.55
C GLN A 522 -6.78 28.74 8.36
N ARG A 523 -7.88 28.08 8.00
CA ARG A 523 -7.88 26.65 7.65
C ARG A 523 -7.10 26.40 6.36
N LEU A 524 -7.25 27.26 5.36
CA LEU A 524 -6.53 27.18 4.09
C LEU A 524 -5.03 27.47 4.23
N GLU A 525 -4.63 28.31 5.18
CA GLU A 525 -3.21 28.57 5.49
C GLU A 525 -2.54 27.37 6.18
N GLN A 526 -3.28 26.67 7.06
CA GLN A 526 -2.82 25.45 7.73
C GLN A 526 -2.79 24.25 6.77
N PHE A 527 -3.74 24.20 5.84
CA PHE A 527 -3.93 23.12 4.87
C PHE A 527 -4.10 23.72 3.46
N PRO A 528 -3.02 24.15 2.81
CA PRO A 528 -3.12 24.79 1.50
C PRO A 528 -3.79 23.84 0.51
N LEU A 529 -5.01 24.18 0.07
CA LEU A 529 -5.69 23.54 -1.07
C LEU A 529 -4.94 23.91 -2.35
N ARG A 530 -3.74 23.36 -2.52
CA ARG A 530 -2.83 23.67 -3.63
C ARG A 530 -3.45 23.34 -4.99
N GLU A 531 -4.47 22.48 -5.01
CA GLU A 531 -5.05 21.89 -6.23
C GLU A 531 -6.43 22.44 -6.64
N HIS A 532 -7.00 23.45 -5.97
CA HIS A 532 -8.44 23.71 -6.19
C HIS A 532 -8.86 25.18 -6.38
N SER A 533 -8.15 25.93 -7.22
CA SER A 533 -8.69 27.16 -7.82
C SER A 533 -9.98 26.90 -8.62
N THR A 534 -10.10 25.74 -9.25
CA THR A 534 -11.29 25.34 -10.02
C THR A 534 -12.52 25.14 -9.15
N VAL A 535 -12.39 24.46 -7.99
CA VAL A 535 -13.55 24.23 -7.10
C VAL A 535 -13.99 25.53 -6.44
N ILE A 536 -13.05 26.37 -6.01
CA ILE A 536 -13.38 27.72 -5.50
C ILE A 536 -14.13 28.53 -6.57
N GLY A 537 -13.65 28.51 -7.81
CA GLY A 537 -14.31 29.19 -8.93
C GLY A 537 -15.72 28.66 -9.20
N VAL A 538 -15.89 27.33 -9.27
CA VAL A 538 -17.20 26.69 -9.47
C VAL A 538 -18.16 27.00 -8.33
N VAL A 539 -17.72 26.93 -7.08
CA VAL A 539 -18.52 27.25 -5.89
C VAL A 539 -18.97 28.71 -5.94
N GLY A 540 -18.10 29.63 -6.34
CA GLY A 540 -18.46 31.04 -6.55
C GLY A 540 -19.56 31.20 -7.62
N LEU A 541 -19.46 30.45 -8.72
CA LEU A 541 -20.49 30.43 -9.79
C LEU A 541 -21.82 29.83 -9.31
N LEU A 542 -21.79 28.78 -8.49
CA LEU A 542 -22.98 28.18 -7.91
C LEU A 542 -23.65 29.10 -6.88
N ARG A 543 -22.86 29.90 -6.15
CA ARG A 543 -23.35 30.83 -5.12
C ARG A 543 -24.04 32.05 -5.69
N SER A 544 -23.48 32.62 -6.75
CA SER A 544 -23.98 33.84 -7.39
C SER A 544 -24.03 33.68 -8.92
N PRO A 545 -24.92 32.82 -9.44
CA PRO A 545 -25.02 32.61 -10.87
C PRO A 545 -25.64 33.82 -11.57
N THR A 546 -24.90 34.44 -12.49
CA THR A 546 -25.47 35.37 -13.48
C THR A 546 -25.43 34.72 -14.87
N PRO A 547 -26.28 35.14 -15.82
CA PRO A 547 -26.23 34.64 -17.19
C PRO A 547 -24.83 34.77 -17.83
N GLU A 548 -24.11 35.84 -17.51
CA GLU A 548 -22.76 36.12 -17.98
C GLU A 548 -21.74 35.17 -17.32
N THR A 549 -21.79 35.02 -15.99
CA THR A 549 -20.81 34.21 -15.26
C THR A 549 -20.96 32.72 -15.56
N ARG A 550 -22.20 32.24 -15.76
CA ARG A 550 -22.45 30.85 -16.18
C ARG A 550 -21.87 30.54 -17.56
N ARG A 551 -21.88 31.52 -18.48
CA ARG A 551 -21.40 31.35 -19.86
C ARG A 551 -19.88 31.16 -19.93
N ILE A 552 -19.14 31.74 -18.98
CA ILE A 552 -17.66 31.68 -18.95
C ILE A 552 -17.16 30.25 -19.08
N ILE A 553 -17.75 29.30 -18.34
CA ILE A 553 -17.31 27.89 -18.38
C ILE A 553 -17.59 27.26 -19.75
N LEU A 554 -18.77 27.50 -20.34
CA LEU A 554 -19.09 27.03 -21.69
C LEU A 554 -18.13 27.62 -22.73
N ASP A 555 -17.86 28.92 -22.66
CA ASP A 555 -16.97 29.62 -23.59
C ASP A 555 -15.52 29.14 -23.45
N MET A 556 -15.07 28.80 -22.24
CA MET A 556 -13.77 28.16 -22.02
C MET A 556 -13.66 26.82 -22.76
N VAL A 557 -14.69 25.97 -22.67
CA VAL A 557 -14.70 24.68 -23.39
C VAL A 557 -14.76 24.90 -24.91
N LYS A 558 -15.63 25.81 -25.38
CA LYS A 558 -15.73 26.18 -26.81
C LYS A 558 -14.41 26.70 -27.36
N ASN A 559 -13.74 27.60 -26.64
CA ASN A 559 -12.46 28.17 -27.06
C ASN A 559 -11.36 27.11 -27.11
N ARG A 560 -11.35 26.16 -26.16
CA ARG A 560 -10.40 25.04 -26.19
C ARG A 560 -10.64 24.17 -27.42
N VAL A 561 -11.89 23.78 -27.69
CA VAL A 561 -12.24 22.97 -28.86
C VAL A 561 -11.96 23.72 -30.16
N ALA A 562 -12.27 25.01 -30.25
CA ALA A 562 -11.95 25.82 -31.42
C ALA A 562 -10.43 25.91 -31.68
N LYS A 563 -9.63 25.97 -30.61
CA LYS A 563 -8.17 26.04 -30.70
C LYS A 563 -7.53 24.70 -31.07
N THR A 564 -8.04 23.60 -30.51
CA THR A 564 -7.36 22.30 -30.54
C THR A 564 -8.05 21.25 -31.41
N GLY A 565 -9.36 21.38 -31.65
CA GLY A 565 -10.21 20.33 -32.24
C GLY A 565 -10.55 19.18 -31.30
N HIS A 566 -10.09 19.24 -30.05
CA HIS A 566 -10.10 18.12 -29.10
C HIS A 566 -10.82 18.49 -27.80
N LEU A 567 -11.42 17.48 -27.16
CA LEU A 567 -12.27 17.62 -25.98
C LEU A 567 -11.94 16.56 -24.93
N ASP A 568 -11.75 17.02 -23.69
CA ASP A 568 -11.94 16.20 -22.48
C ASP A 568 -13.43 16.19 -22.15
N HIS A 569 -14.10 15.03 -22.23
CA HIS A 569 -15.54 14.94 -21.99
C HIS A 569 -15.94 15.33 -20.58
N VAL A 570 -15.03 15.28 -19.60
CA VAL A 570 -15.30 15.73 -18.23
C VAL A 570 -15.62 17.23 -18.20
N ALA A 571 -15.08 18.00 -19.15
CA ALA A 571 -15.35 19.43 -19.27
C ALA A 571 -16.81 19.75 -19.64
N LEU A 572 -17.60 18.76 -20.11
CA LEU A 572 -19.03 18.94 -20.42
C LEU A 572 -19.93 18.95 -19.19
N VAL A 573 -19.46 18.41 -18.05
CA VAL A 573 -20.28 18.28 -16.83
C VAL A 573 -20.74 19.66 -16.35
N TRP A 574 -19.82 20.59 -16.14
CA TRP A 574 -20.16 21.90 -15.58
C TRP A 574 -21.01 22.78 -16.49
N PRO A 575 -20.74 22.93 -17.80
CA PRO A 575 -21.66 23.61 -18.71
C PRO A 575 -23.08 23.05 -18.65
N ALA A 576 -23.23 21.73 -18.63
CA ALA A 576 -24.55 21.09 -18.53
C ALA A 576 -25.23 21.42 -17.20
N GLU A 577 -24.52 21.28 -16.07
CA GLU A 577 -25.07 21.62 -14.73
C GLU A 577 -25.43 23.11 -14.59
N LEU A 578 -24.82 24.00 -15.38
CA LEU A 578 -25.13 25.42 -15.42
C LEU A 578 -26.28 25.77 -16.39
N GLY A 579 -26.89 24.78 -17.03
CA GLY A 579 -28.06 24.94 -17.91
C GLY A 579 -27.75 25.02 -19.41
N PHE A 580 -26.54 24.67 -19.83
CA PHE A 580 -26.10 24.66 -21.24
C PHE A 580 -25.88 23.25 -21.76
N ALA A 581 -26.78 22.32 -21.43
CA ALA A 581 -26.62 20.92 -21.82
C ALA A 581 -26.61 20.75 -23.35
N ASP A 582 -27.52 21.42 -24.07
CA ASP A 582 -27.58 21.33 -25.53
C ASP A 582 -26.32 21.89 -26.19
N GLU A 583 -25.85 23.06 -25.75
CA GLU A 583 -24.62 23.65 -26.28
C GLU A 583 -23.38 22.84 -25.92
N ALA A 584 -23.37 22.18 -24.75
CA ALA A 584 -22.32 21.24 -24.39
C ALA A 584 -22.27 20.06 -25.37
N PHE A 585 -23.42 19.53 -25.79
CA PHE A 585 -23.45 18.48 -26.81
C PHE A 585 -23.14 18.99 -28.22
N ASP A 586 -23.43 20.25 -28.54
CA ASP A 586 -22.98 20.85 -29.81
C ASP A 586 -21.45 20.94 -29.87
N VAL A 587 -20.82 21.27 -28.74
CA VAL A 587 -19.36 21.23 -28.59
C VAL A 587 -18.82 19.81 -28.73
N LEU A 588 -19.48 18.82 -28.11
CA LEU A 588 -19.12 17.41 -28.29
C LEU A 588 -19.12 17.03 -29.77
N ASP A 589 -20.19 17.38 -30.50
CA ASP A 589 -20.36 17.01 -31.90
C ASP A 589 -19.33 17.65 -32.84
N ALA A 590 -18.77 18.79 -32.45
CA ALA A 590 -17.71 19.48 -33.20
C ALA A 590 -16.28 19.02 -32.84
N ALA A 591 -16.10 18.18 -31.82
CA ALA A 591 -14.79 17.83 -31.27
C ALA A 591 -14.46 16.34 -31.40
N LYS A 592 -13.16 16.01 -31.41
CA LYS A 592 -12.65 14.66 -31.16
C LYS A 592 -12.44 14.46 -29.66
N LEU A 593 -12.80 13.29 -29.13
CA LEU A 593 -12.51 12.97 -27.73
C LEU A 593 -11.03 12.57 -27.57
N GLY A 594 -10.43 13.00 -26.48
CA GLY A 594 -9.04 12.69 -26.14
C GLY A 594 -8.08 13.87 -26.31
N PRO A 595 -6.80 13.68 -25.98
CA PRO A 595 -5.81 14.75 -25.94
C PRO A 595 -5.49 15.30 -27.34
N ALA A 596 -5.20 16.60 -27.43
CA ALA A 596 -4.72 17.25 -28.65
C ALA A 596 -3.22 17.02 -28.89
N GLY A 597 -2.50 16.64 -27.85
CA GLY A 597 -1.06 16.43 -27.85
C GLY A 597 -0.24 17.67 -27.50
N GLU A 598 -0.89 18.73 -27.05
CA GLU A 598 -0.25 20.00 -26.70
C GLU A 598 0.41 19.93 -25.31
N PRO A 599 1.44 20.75 -25.03
CA PRO A 599 2.09 20.78 -23.71
C PRO A 599 1.13 21.03 -22.53
N GLY A 600 -0.03 21.64 -22.79
CA GLY A 600 -1.10 21.89 -21.82
C GLY A 600 -2.17 20.79 -21.70
N ASP A 601 -2.03 19.66 -22.40
CA ASP A 601 -2.89 18.48 -22.22
C ASP A 601 -2.38 17.63 -21.06
N THR A 602 -2.51 18.15 -19.85
CA THR A 602 -2.28 17.36 -18.64
C THR A 602 -3.44 16.39 -18.44
N LEU A 603 -3.12 15.12 -18.28
CA LEU A 603 -4.04 14.13 -17.76
C LEU A 603 -4.13 14.40 -16.26
N GLY A 604 -5.00 15.31 -15.82
CA GLY A 604 -5.29 15.40 -14.38
C GLY A 604 -5.78 14.04 -13.85
N ILE A 605 -5.79 13.82 -12.53
CA ILE A 605 -6.19 12.53 -11.93
C ILE A 605 -7.56 12.02 -12.44
N ASN A 606 -8.46 12.94 -12.81
CA ASN A 606 -9.80 12.67 -13.32
C ASN A 606 -9.99 12.97 -14.82
N ALA A 607 -8.99 13.50 -15.53
CA ALA A 607 -9.15 13.91 -16.92
C ALA A 607 -9.43 12.70 -17.83
N TYR A 608 -10.35 12.86 -18.78
CA TYR A 608 -10.77 11.83 -19.74
C TYR A 608 -11.27 10.51 -19.11
N ARG A 609 -11.53 10.45 -17.81
CA ARG A 609 -12.09 9.26 -17.17
C ARG A 609 -13.61 9.34 -17.16
N SER A 610 -14.29 8.27 -17.55
CA SER A 610 -15.76 8.24 -17.65
C SER A 610 -16.47 8.28 -16.31
N HIS A 611 -15.82 7.95 -15.20
CA HIS A 611 -16.45 7.96 -13.87
C HIS A 611 -16.98 9.34 -13.46
N MET A 612 -16.49 10.42 -14.07
CA MET A 612 -16.93 11.79 -13.79
C MET A 612 -18.27 12.18 -14.42
N VAL A 613 -18.79 11.42 -15.40
CA VAL A 613 -20.11 11.70 -16.01
C VAL A 613 -21.25 10.90 -15.37
N PHE A 614 -20.93 9.98 -14.48
CA PHE A 614 -21.87 9.14 -13.74
C PHE A 614 -22.24 9.53 -12.31
N PRO A 615 -21.60 10.51 -11.61
CA PRO A 615 -21.99 10.82 -10.24
C PRO A 615 -23.47 11.19 -10.18
N ALA A 616 -24.17 10.64 -9.19
CA ALA A 616 -25.60 10.87 -9.00
C ALA A 616 -25.94 12.36 -8.80
N ALA A 617 -24.98 13.15 -8.28
CA ALA A 617 -25.10 14.59 -8.09
C ALA A 617 -25.22 15.37 -9.42
N TYR A 618 -24.68 14.84 -10.52
CA TYR A 618 -24.67 15.51 -11.82
C TYR A 618 -25.72 14.86 -12.71
N THR A 619 -26.81 15.57 -12.93
CA THR A 619 -28.01 15.04 -13.60
C THR A 619 -28.27 15.68 -14.95
N GLN A 620 -27.87 16.94 -15.15
CA GLN A 620 -28.26 17.73 -16.31
C GLN A 620 -27.66 17.16 -17.60
N LEU A 621 -26.40 16.72 -17.55
CA LEU A 621 -25.75 16.07 -18.69
C LEU A 621 -26.48 14.78 -19.10
N ARG A 622 -26.86 13.96 -18.12
CA ARG A 622 -27.49 12.63 -18.33
C ARG A 622 -28.97 12.72 -18.68
N ALA A 623 -29.66 13.79 -18.28
CA ALA A 623 -31.06 14.03 -18.56
C ALA A 623 -31.34 14.27 -20.07
N ASN A 624 -30.32 14.67 -20.82
CA ASN A 624 -30.40 14.83 -22.28
C ASN A 624 -30.16 13.48 -22.99
N PRO A 625 -31.02 13.02 -23.91
CA PRO A 625 -30.81 11.78 -24.67
C PRO A 625 -29.49 11.73 -25.46
N ARG A 626 -28.92 12.87 -25.87
CA ARG A 626 -27.60 12.94 -26.52
C ARG A 626 -26.46 12.44 -25.63
N PHE A 627 -26.70 12.27 -24.32
CA PHE A 627 -25.76 11.60 -23.42
C PHE A 627 -25.39 10.20 -23.91
N VAL A 628 -26.33 9.45 -24.47
CA VAL A 628 -26.06 8.11 -25.00
C VAL A 628 -25.07 8.15 -26.16
N LYS A 629 -25.10 9.21 -26.99
CA LYS A 629 -24.10 9.43 -28.04
C LYS A 629 -22.70 9.62 -27.47
N LEU A 630 -22.55 10.38 -26.37
CA LEU A 630 -21.28 10.50 -25.65
C LEU A 630 -20.82 9.12 -25.16
N CYS A 631 -21.69 8.35 -24.52
CA CYS A 631 -21.37 7.01 -24.03
C CYS A 631 -20.96 6.06 -25.15
N ALA A 632 -21.60 6.14 -26.32
CA ALA A 632 -21.23 5.35 -27.49
C ALA A 632 -19.82 5.71 -27.98
N ARG A 633 -19.52 7.01 -28.09
CA ARG A 633 -18.17 7.50 -28.43
C ARG A 633 -17.11 7.06 -27.44
N LEU A 634 -17.45 6.95 -26.16
CA LEU A 634 -16.55 6.44 -25.12
C LEU A 634 -16.38 4.91 -25.18
N GLY A 635 -17.23 4.16 -25.90
CA GLY A 635 -17.23 2.69 -25.94
C GLY A 635 -18.07 2.02 -24.84
N LEU A 636 -18.88 2.79 -24.10
CA LEU A 636 -19.71 2.26 -23.00
C LEU A 636 -20.96 1.52 -23.49
N VAL A 637 -21.54 1.96 -24.62
CA VAL A 637 -22.73 1.30 -25.20
C VAL A 637 -22.41 -0.14 -25.61
N GLU A 638 -21.26 -0.37 -26.25
CA GLU A 638 -20.74 -1.71 -26.55
C GLU A 638 -20.63 -2.56 -25.27
N TYR A 639 -19.98 -2.02 -24.24
CA TYR A 639 -19.83 -2.70 -22.96
C TYR A 639 -21.16 -3.11 -22.32
N TRP A 640 -22.15 -2.20 -22.26
CA TRP A 640 -23.44 -2.49 -21.63
C TRP A 640 -24.26 -3.52 -22.41
N HIS A 641 -24.21 -3.51 -23.75
CA HIS A 641 -24.88 -4.52 -24.56
C HIS A 641 -24.22 -5.89 -24.43
N GLU A 642 -22.90 -5.98 -24.46
CA GLU A 642 -22.19 -7.27 -24.38
C GLU A 642 -22.27 -7.90 -22.98
N THR A 643 -22.19 -7.08 -21.93
CA THR A 643 -22.22 -7.59 -20.54
C THR A 643 -23.62 -7.70 -19.95
N GLN A 644 -24.61 -7.01 -20.52
CA GLN A 644 -25.94 -6.80 -19.94
C GLN A 644 -25.92 -6.12 -18.56
N GLN A 645 -24.82 -5.45 -18.20
CA GLN A 645 -24.65 -4.74 -16.94
C GLN A 645 -24.81 -3.24 -17.16
N TRP A 646 -26.01 -2.73 -16.89
CA TRP A 646 -26.38 -1.34 -17.18
C TRP A 646 -25.94 -0.37 -16.08
N PRO A 647 -25.70 0.92 -16.40
CA PRO A 647 -25.33 1.92 -15.41
C PRO A 647 -26.53 2.25 -14.51
N ASP A 648 -26.28 2.66 -13.27
CA ASP A 648 -27.33 3.02 -12.30
C ASP A 648 -28.26 4.12 -12.83
N CYS A 649 -27.72 5.01 -13.67
CA CYS A 649 -28.47 6.12 -14.24
C CYS A 649 -29.59 5.69 -15.19
N ALA A 650 -29.53 4.49 -15.76
CA ALA A 650 -30.53 3.96 -16.69
C ALA A 650 -31.94 3.89 -16.06
N GLU A 651 -32.02 3.81 -14.72
CA GLU A 651 -33.28 3.80 -13.96
C GLU A 651 -33.82 5.20 -13.65
N THR A 652 -33.00 6.25 -13.83
CA THR A 652 -33.26 7.59 -13.27
C THR A 652 -33.39 8.70 -14.31
N VAL A 653 -32.93 8.46 -15.53
CA VAL A 653 -33.03 9.44 -16.62
C VAL A 653 -34.48 9.57 -17.13
N PRO A 654 -34.89 10.72 -17.68
CA PRO A 654 -36.28 10.98 -18.07
C PRO A 654 -36.66 10.39 -19.45
N TYR A 655 -35.85 9.48 -20.01
CA TYR A 655 -36.06 8.84 -21.31
C TYR A 655 -35.73 7.34 -21.24
N ASP A 656 -36.16 6.57 -22.24
CA ASP A 656 -35.80 5.15 -22.36
C ASP A 656 -34.31 5.02 -22.69
N PHE A 657 -33.49 4.88 -21.65
CA PHE A 657 -32.03 4.80 -21.78
C PHE A 657 -31.60 3.61 -22.66
N LYS A 658 -32.20 2.44 -22.46
CA LYS A 658 -31.83 1.22 -23.19
C LYS A 658 -32.28 1.30 -24.65
N GLY A 659 -33.48 1.83 -24.89
CA GLY A 659 -33.97 2.09 -26.24
C GLY A 659 -33.12 3.11 -26.99
N GLU A 660 -32.60 4.14 -26.31
CA GLU A 660 -31.62 5.04 -26.92
C GLU A 660 -30.27 4.37 -27.18
N CYS A 661 -29.76 3.55 -26.26
CA CYS A 661 -28.51 2.78 -26.48
C CYS A 661 -28.60 1.91 -27.73
N GLU A 662 -29.75 1.30 -28.00
CA GLU A 662 -29.98 0.48 -29.20
C GLU A 662 -29.73 1.26 -30.49
N LYS A 663 -30.08 2.56 -30.54
CA LYS A 663 -29.84 3.41 -31.73
C LYS A 663 -28.36 3.67 -31.97
N TYR A 664 -27.53 3.52 -30.94
CA TYR A 664 -26.10 3.76 -30.97
C TYR A 664 -25.27 2.48 -30.87
N ARG A 665 -25.89 1.29 -31.02
CA ARG A 665 -25.22 -0.01 -30.94
C ARG A 665 -23.98 -0.09 -31.82
N ASP A 666 -24.11 0.34 -33.07
CA ASP A 666 -23.03 0.29 -34.09
C ASP A 666 -22.32 1.64 -34.27
N TYR A 667 -22.52 2.58 -33.33
CA TYR A 667 -21.93 3.91 -33.44
C TYR A 667 -20.41 3.84 -33.18
N PRO A 668 -19.56 4.49 -34.00
CA PRO A 668 -18.13 4.40 -33.85
C PRO A 668 -17.65 5.00 -32.52
N LYS A 669 -16.88 4.23 -31.76
CA LYS A 669 -16.16 4.71 -30.58
C LYS A 669 -14.88 5.46 -30.97
N ASP A 670 -14.59 6.54 -30.27
CA ASP A 670 -13.34 7.27 -30.40
C ASP A 670 -12.18 6.45 -29.80
N LYS A 671 -10.98 6.59 -30.37
CA LYS A 671 -9.77 5.98 -29.81
C LYS A 671 -9.05 7.01 -28.95
N PHE A 672 -8.75 6.64 -27.72
CA PHE A 672 -7.86 7.43 -26.87
C PHE A 672 -6.42 7.22 -27.37
N VAL A 673 -5.90 8.14 -28.17
CA VAL A 673 -4.50 8.12 -28.58
C VAL A 673 -3.70 8.81 -27.48
N ALA A 674 -3.02 8.01 -26.65
CA ALA A 674 -2.29 8.45 -25.45
C ALA A 674 -0.94 9.13 -25.74
#